data_AF-A0A3A0DAV1-F1
#
_entry.id   AF-A0A3A0DAV1-F1
#
_cell.length_a   1.000
_cell.length_b   1.000
_cell.length_c   1.000
_cell.angle_alpha   90.00
_cell.angle_beta   90.00
_cell.angle_gamma   90.00
#
_symmetry.space_group_name_H-M   'P 1'
#
loop_
_entity.id
_entity.type
_entity.pdbx_description
1 polymer ?
#
loop_
_entity_poly.entity_id
_entity_poly.type
_entity_poly.pdbx_seq_one_letter_code
_entity_poly.pdbx_strand_id
1 'polypeptide(L)'
;MNALKSLAYLGALVSFALVANPRPASAIEITLVFDTPADQFPAYDPTGSKLKEIALAAADVWKDLLPYSNNSYGVTVHWGTFPANSTQLAVYNGFDHSINVRSNNVWFLDPTPDEHGEFLPFTQTLYRDLDFAQQNTFNGTPPDLLEIGYTANAVPGGVADGVDDLLSVLLHEMGHFTEIGYNLLSPDVAIQSKFIGGIGGVSAQREDESHISPDNALLDPFLAQSQRVLPSALDVIVAANEQGHTDIRLRRVAWLGDATSPLTNFWFWDGAWEGNREPTTGTAVTIRDQALVTVASLPGSARSLLLAEESDLIVQDTLHVALDAEIRGSGGYDHPKITVSGASAAANIDRNLVVSLGSVELDAGELAVGNLLILDGEVSGNGFLNPSQVTGHGTVHVGSQLRNRGRVVGDGGTLSVHADAGGDFDLDGNQENTERGSVRARTGNLEFYGPLNDAFDGLATIGGGHSIRFQHEWTFGGEGLLSFIDAGALAEFYTTEPAGHVTFDGSEVDVATDALARIRAGVITFKKGAKVTVHSGAVLGLNAGTEFYGGTYTGSGTIRQNGFAAVVTSTTIDVAEYDWDGYNLPTPSDTLVEANATFRLNVESIGGAYNGGVHLADHAVLDVNILAGFGVWQLGPESELVFLKNGRLQGSPVIVRGLIEAQAGSNHIEAPATLTGSSLVRIADKASLSMKAPFGLGGGVIATESGLPDDSTLHQYATSNVLEHHRITVGYFNWDASDDTDSYTKIQPGAFLDIQAKEIGNGVTDPYLFLFDRNGFGDVVDIDSGTLGVQVGYEGRDGTFPDRWTLNKTGVVNLNWVDHGLPTVRGAKLVNRGRVSGTGEFLNPLDNLAAIEVGHAGEIGFIRLSNVFTQTDEGLMAFELAGLAPTTEHDQIDHSQSVLLDGTLHVSLLGGFQPTPGDVFRIITGDIDAPIAGTFATKELPPGQWDVIYGPYFVDLRYVAVPEPGTIALVVAALPAVFARAIKRRRPVGHALRA
;
A
#
# COMPACT_ATOMS: atom_id res chain seq x y z
N MET A 1 27.11 -23.42 -38.47
CA MET A 1 26.44 -23.61 -39.78
C MET A 1 25.69 -22.32 -40.08
N ASN A 2 26.39 -21.22 -40.41
CA ASN A 2 26.77 -20.78 -41.76
C ASN A 2 25.63 -20.73 -42.79
N ALA A 3 25.32 -19.48 -43.16
CA ALA A 3 24.58 -18.97 -44.31
C ALA A 3 23.05 -19.08 -44.29
N LEU A 4 22.40 -17.97 -43.89
CA LEU A 4 21.31 -17.32 -44.63
C LEU A 4 20.88 -16.03 -43.91
N LYS A 5 21.68 -14.97 -44.12
CA LYS A 5 21.26 -13.57 -44.11
C LYS A 5 21.51 -13.07 -45.55
N SER A 6 20.72 -12.08 -45.98
CA SER A 6 20.75 -11.38 -47.28
C SER A 6 19.78 -11.95 -48.33
N LEU A 7 18.61 -11.32 -48.49
CA LEU A 7 18.01 -11.01 -49.78
C LEU A 7 16.83 -10.01 -49.57
N ALA A 8 17.18 -8.75 -49.35
CA ALA A 8 16.37 -7.62 -49.78
C ALA A 8 17.02 -7.09 -51.07
N TYR A 9 16.22 -6.48 -51.96
CA TYR A 9 16.57 -6.00 -53.31
C TYR A 9 16.49 -7.05 -54.44
N LEU A 10 15.31 -7.18 -55.05
CA LEU A 10 15.06 -6.90 -56.48
C LEU A 10 13.63 -7.34 -56.84
N GLY A 11 12.84 -6.44 -57.41
CA GLY A 11 11.50 -6.77 -57.91
C GLY A 11 10.78 -5.62 -58.60
N ALA A 12 11.47 -4.89 -59.48
CA ALA A 12 10.85 -3.95 -60.40
C ALA A 12 10.56 -4.62 -61.76
N LEU A 13 9.49 -4.13 -62.40
CA LEU A 13 9.12 -4.19 -63.83
C LEU A 13 8.33 -5.40 -64.36
N VAL A 14 7.03 -5.16 -64.62
CA VAL A 14 6.44 -5.41 -65.95
C VAL A 14 5.55 -4.22 -66.33
N SER A 15 5.81 -3.72 -67.53
CA SER A 15 5.29 -2.52 -68.20
C SER A 15 3.88 -2.66 -68.75
N PHE A 16 3.17 -1.53 -68.87
CA PHE A 16 2.26 -1.26 -70.00
C PHE A 16 2.66 0.04 -70.68
N ALA A 17 2.58 0.03 -72.01
CA ALA A 17 3.31 0.90 -72.91
C ALA A 17 2.50 2.10 -73.45
N LEU A 18 3.24 3.20 -73.65
CA LEU A 18 3.08 4.28 -74.65
C LEU A 18 1.73 5.02 -74.75
N VAL A 19 1.69 6.16 -74.07
CA VAL A 19 1.27 7.44 -74.67
C VAL A 19 2.46 8.39 -74.52
N ALA A 20 2.71 9.25 -75.52
CA ALA A 20 3.86 10.14 -75.58
C ALA A 20 4.03 10.95 -74.27
N ASN A 21 5.18 10.78 -73.61
CA ASN A 21 5.56 11.61 -72.45
C ASN A 21 5.76 13.06 -72.92
N PRO A 22 4.93 14.03 -72.48
CA PRO A 22 5.43 15.39 -72.40
C PRO A 22 6.64 15.37 -71.44
N ARG A 23 7.65 16.18 -71.71
CA ARG A 23 8.72 16.42 -70.74
C ARG A 23 8.07 16.82 -69.41
N PRO A 24 8.55 16.36 -68.24
CA PRO A 24 8.09 16.95 -66.99
C PRO A 24 8.35 18.46 -67.08
N ALA A 25 7.30 19.26 -66.87
CA ALA A 25 7.44 20.70 -66.72
C ALA A 25 8.40 20.96 -65.54
N SER A 26 9.34 21.87 -65.71
CA SER A 26 10.26 22.28 -64.64
C SER A 26 9.54 23.22 -63.66
N ALA A 27 10.14 23.58 -62.52
CA ALA A 27 9.64 24.71 -61.74
C ALA A 27 9.63 26.00 -62.56
N ILE A 28 8.86 27.02 -62.13
CA ILE A 28 9.09 28.37 -62.65
C ILE A 28 10.57 28.72 -62.48
N GLU A 29 11.12 29.44 -63.44
CA GLU A 29 12.47 29.98 -63.33
C GLU A 29 12.36 31.48 -63.06
N ILE A 30 12.89 31.93 -61.93
CA ILE A 30 13.04 33.37 -61.64
C ILE A 30 14.53 33.68 -61.68
N THR A 31 14.95 34.42 -62.70
CA THR A 31 16.32 34.90 -62.88
C THR A 31 16.41 36.36 -62.47
N LEU A 32 17.16 36.62 -61.39
CA LEU A 32 17.34 37.99 -60.87
C LEU A 32 18.64 38.59 -61.40
N VAL A 33 18.53 39.78 -61.98
CA VAL A 33 19.68 40.64 -62.35
C VAL A 33 19.74 41.79 -61.35
N PHE A 34 20.90 42.05 -60.76
CA PHE A 34 21.08 43.13 -59.78
C PHE A 34 21.90 44.26 -60.41
N ASP A 35 21.30 45.44 -60.56
CA ASP A 35 21.88 46.55 -61.33
C ASP A 35 21.78 47.92 -60.64
N THR A 36 21.89 47.94 -59.31
CA THR A 36 21.83 49.20 -58.54
C THR A 36 22.91 50.20 -58.96
N PRO A 37 22.54 51.44 -59.35
CA PRO A 37 23.49 52.51 -59.61
C PRO A 37 24.34 52.85 -58.38
N ALA A 38 25.62 53.17 -58.59
CA ALA A 38 26.58 53.38 -57.48
C ALA A 38 26.19 54.51 -56.52
N ASP A 39 25.39 55.49 -56.97
CA ASP A 39 24.88 56.61 -56.19
C ASP A 39 23.56 56.31 -55.44
N GLN A 40 22.97 55.13 -55.66
CA GLN A 40 21.68 54.74 -55.10
C GLN A 40 21.77 53.68 -53.99
N PHE A 41 22.95 53.11 -53.74
CA PHE A 41 23.17 52.20 -52.61
C PHE A 41 22.95 52.93 -51.28
N PRO A 42 22.08 52.42 -50.40
CA PRO A 42 21.93 52.96 -49.07
C PRO A 42 23.14 52.64 -48.19
N ALA A 43 23.40 53.47 -47.19
CA ALA A 43 24.55 53.31 -46.29
C ALA A 43 24.55 51.97 -45.53
N TYR A 44 23.37 51.36 -45.32
CA TYR A 44 23.20 50.09 -44.62
C TYR A 44 23.38 48.84 -45.52
N ASP A 45 23.48 49.02 -46.85
CA ASP A 45 23.76 47.97 -47.85
C ASP A 45 24.64 48.52 -49.00
N PRO A 46 25.90 48.91 -48.71
CA PRO A 46 26.76 49.63 -49.66
C PRO A 46 27.21 48.79 -50.87
N THR A 47 26.98 47.48 -50.83
CA THR A 47 27.34 46.52 -51.87
C THR A 47 26.13 45.87 -52.54
N GLY A 48 24.90 46.18 -52.10
CA GLY A 48 23.67 45.52 -52.58
C GLY A 48 23.54 44.06 -52.17
N SER A 49 24.41 43.57 -51.29
CA SER A 49 24.48 42.14 -50.97
C SER A 49 23.28 41.69 -50.14
N LYS A 50 22.76 42.57 -49.27
CA LYS A 50 21.59 42.25 -48.44
C LYS A 50 20.32 42.21 -49.27
N LEU A 51 20.14 43.20 -50.17
CA LEU A 51 19.04 43.17 -51.13
C LEU A 51 19.07 41.90 -51.97
N LYS A 52 20.27 41.54 -52.46
CA LYS A 52 20.45 40.32 -53.25
C LYS A 52 20.04 39.06 -52.49
N GLU A 53 20.47 38.91 -51.24
CA GLU A 53 20.16 37.76 -50.42
C GLU A 53 18.65 37.60 -50.18
N ILE A 54 17.98 38.68 -49.77
CA ILE A 54 16.54 38.66 -49.48
C ILE A 54 15.72 38.49 -50.76
N ALA A 55 16.12 39.11 -51.87
CA ALA A 55 15.45 38.94 -53.16
C ALA A 55 15.59 37.50 -53.69
N LEU A 56 16.75 36.85 -53.49
CA LEU A 56 16.90 35.44 -53.82
C LEU A 56 16.01 34.56 -52.96
N ALA A 57 15.91 34.83 -51.65
CA ALA A 57 14.99 34.12 -50.76
C ALA A 57 13.52 34.28 -51.21
N ALA A 58 13.07 35.49 -51.52
CA ALA A 58 11.73 35.75 -52.04
C ALA A 58 11.45 34.99 -53.36
N ALA A 59 12.42 34.99 -54.29
CA ALA A 59 12.29 34.24 -55.54
C ALA A 59 12.23 32.73 -55.30
N ASP A 60 12.99 32.20 -54.35
CA ASP A 60 12.98 30.78 -54.04
C ASP A 60 11.65 30.33 -53.40
N VAL A 61 10.98 31.19 -52.62
CA VAL A 61 9.62 30.95 -52.13
C VAL A 61 8.65 30.77 -53.30
N TRP A 62 8.59 31.71 -54.24
CA TRP A 62 7.70 31.59 -55.41
C TRP A 62 8.02 30.39 -56.30
N LYS A 63 9.31 30.06 -56.49
CA LYS A 63 9.73 28.84 -57.22
C LYS A 63 9.23 27.55 -56.57
N ASP A 64 9.22 27.50 -55.25
CA ASP A 64 8.74 26.34 -54.51
C ASP A 64 7.21 26.20 -54.59
N LEU A 65 6.49 27.32 -54.53
CA LEU A 65 5.02 27.36 -54.58
C LEU A 65 4.44 27.02 -55.97
N LEU A 66 5.19 27.29 -57.05
CA LEU A 66 4.80 27.06 -58.45
C LEU A 66 5.76 26.08 -59.17
N PRO A 67 5.81 24.79 -58.77
CA PRO A 67 6.87 23.86 -59.15
C PRO A 67 6.70 23.19 -60.52
N TYR A 68 5.58 23.37 -61.22
CA TYR A 68 5.34 22.74 -62.53
C TYR A 68 4.82 23.75 -63.55
N SER A 69 5.74 24.32 -64.33
CA SER A 69 5.47 25.23 -65.42
C SER A 69 6.59 25.23 -66.47
N ASN A 70 6.39 25.93 -67.58
CA ASN A 70 7.49 26.29 -68.48
C ASN A 70 7.73 27.81 -68.48
N ASN A 71 7.27 28.49 -67.43
CA ASN A 71 7.34 29.95 -67.32
C ASN A 71 8.72 30.34 -66.76
N SER A 72 9.35 31.35 -67.38
CA SER A 72 10.63 31.90 -66.97
C SER A 72 10.52 33.42 -66.91
N TYR A 73 10.86 33.99 -65.77
CA TYR A 73 10.76 35.41 -65.45
C TYR A 73 12.17 35.96 -65.22
N GLY A 74 12.62 36.83 -66.12
CA GLY A 74 13.82 37.64 -65.93
C GLY A 74 13.43 38.97 -65.32
N VAL A 75 13.93 39.26 -64.11
CA VAL A 75 13.58 40.47 -63.37
C VAL A 75 14.84 41.18 -62.88
N THR A 76 14.88 42.49 -63.07
CA THR A 76 15.98 43.33 -62.62
C THR A 76 15.64 43.93 -61.26
N VAL A 77 16.45 43.73 -60.23
CA VAL A 77 16.20 44.21 -58.87
C VAL A 77 17.27 45.23 -58.48
N HIS A 78 16.86 46.43 -58.09
CA HIS A 78 17.78 47.46 -57.62
C HIS A 78 17.21 48.33 -56.51
N TRP A 79 18.12 48.94 -55.74
CA TRP A 79 17.80 50.08 -54.90
C TRP A 79 17.56 51.33 -55.77
N GLY A 80 16.55 52.13 -55.43
CA GLY A 80 16.32 53.42 -56.03
C GLY A 80 15.77 54.45 -55.05
N THR A 81 15.95 55.73 -55.40
CA THR A 81 15.55 56.85 -54.54
C THR A 81 14.13 57.29 -54.86
N PHE A 82 13.25 57.26 -53.86
CA PHE A 82 11.88 57.73 -53.98
C PHE A 82 11.73 59.14 -53.38
N PRO A 83 10.73 59.93 -53.81
CA PRO A 83 10.39 61.20 -53.17
C PRO A 83 10.24 61.03 -51.65
N ALA A 84 10.68 62.03 -50.87
CA ALA A 84 10.69 61.95 -49.41
C ALA A 84 9.28 61.71 -48.80
N ASN A 85 8.22 62.06 -49.51
CA ASN A 85 6.82 61.87 -49.13
C ASN A 85 6.15 60.65 -49.79
N SER A 86 6.91 59.79 -50.50
CA SER A 86 6.37 58.55 -51.04
C SER A 86 5.89 57.65 -49.91
N THR A 87 4.75 57.00 -50.09
CA THR A 87 4.27 55.90 -49.24
C THR A 87 4.61 54.53 -49.83
N GLN A 88 5.07 54.50 -51.08
CA GLN A 88 5.42 53.28 -51.79
C GLN A 88 6.76 52.72 -51.30
N LEU A 89 6.79 51.42 -51.00
CA LEU A 89 7.94 50.72 -50.43
C LEU A 89 8.83 50.10 -51.51
N ALA A 90 8.23 49.51 -52.55
CA ALA A 90 8.88 49.10 -53.78
C ALA A 90 7.87 49.21 -54.95
N VAL A 91 8.35 49.03 -56.19
CA VAL A 91 7.48 48.94 -57.37
C VAL A 91 8.01 47.92 -58.35
N TYR A 92 7.16 47.00 -58.78
CA TYR A 92 7.34 46.22 -59.99
C TYR A 92 6.85 46.98 -61.22
N ASN A 93 7.75 47.21 -62.17
CA ASN A 93 7.44 47.81 -63.46
C ASN A 93 7.29 46.72 -64.53
N GLY A 94 6.05 46.49 -64.96
CA GLY A 94 5.71 45.51 -65.99
C GLY A 94 6.25 45.81 -67.40
N PHE A 95 6.76 47.02 -67.67
CA PHE A 95 7.30 47.37 -68.99
C PHE A 95 8.76 46.96 -69.20
N ASP A 96 9.60 47.12 -68.17
CA ASP A 96 11.03 46.80 -68.23
C ASP A 96 11.42 45.62 -67.32
N HIS A 97 10.43 45.01 -66.66
CA HIS A 97 10.58 43.88 -65.73
C HIS A 97 11.61 44.21 -64.64
N SER A 98 11.44 45.36 -63.98
CA SER A 98 12.29 45.77 -62.86
C SER A 98 11.50 45.91 -61.55
N ILE A 99 12.13 45.55 -60.43
CA ILE A 99 11.68 45.86 -59.07
C ILE A 99 12.61 46.95 -58.54
N ASN A 100 12.05 48.14 -58.33
CA ASN A 100 12.74 49.26 -57.73
C ASN A 100 12.41 49.37 -56.24
N VAL A 101 13.37 49.05 -55.37
CA VAL A 101 13.21 49.04 -53.92
C VAL A 101 13.65 50.36 -53.33
N ARG A 102 12.83 50.95 -52.44
CA ARG A 102 13.10 52.26 -51.86
C ARG A 102 14.34 52.27 -50.95
N SER A 103 15.40 52.94 -51.38
CA SER A 103 16.67 53.03 -50.63
C SER A 103 16.64 53.99 -49.44
N ASN A 104 15.66 54.91 -49.38
CA ASN A 104 15.49 55.89 -48.31
C ASN A 104 14.40 55.49 -47.29
N ASN A 105 14.11 54.19 -47.14
CA ASN A 105 13.22 53.65 -46.12
C ASN A 105 14.01 52.99 -44.95
N VAL A 106 13.34 52.77 -43.82
CA VAL A 106 13.89 51.99 -42.70
C VAL A 106 13.41 50.54 -42.83
N TRP A 107 14.32 49.68 -43.27
CA TRP A 107 14.03 48.27 -43.53
C TRP A 107 14.49 47.36 -42.40
N PHE A 108 13.67 46.36 -42.09
CA PHE A 108 14.16 45.11 -41.55
C PHE A 108 14.79 44.29 -42.67
N LEU A 109 16.09 44.04 -42.55
CA LEU A 109 16.88 43.22 -43.47
C LEU A 109 17.20 41.91 -42.76
N ASP A 110 16.36 40.92 -43.00
CA ASP A 110 16.44 39.62 -42.33
C ASP A 110 17.72 38.86 -42.71
N PRO A 111 18.63 38.59 -41.76
CA PRO A 111 19.82 37.80 -42.01
C PRO A 111 19.54 36.30 -42.16
N THR A 112 18.35 35.84 -41.75
CA THR A 112 17.90 34.44 -41.78
C THR A 112 16.45 34.34 -42.30
N PRO A 113 16.18 34.70 -43.58
CA PRO A 113 14.83 34.77 -44.14
C PRO A 113 13.95 33.52 -43.97
N ASP A 114 14.58 32.34 -43.89
CA ASP A 114 13.92 31.04 -43.76
C ASP A 114 13.60 30.63 -42.30
N GLU A 115 14.15 31.32 -41.29
CA GLU A 115 14.02 30.93 -39.87
C GLU A 115 12.90 31.67 -39.13
N HIS A 116 12.59 32.91 -39.52
CA HIS A 116 11.51 33.75 -38.96
C HIS A 116 11.60 34.04 -37.45
N GLY A 117 12.77 33.89 -36.82
CA GLY A 117 12.93 34.00 -35.36
C GLY A 117 12.61 35.38 -34.75
N GLU A 118 12.49 36.41 -35.59
CA GLU A 118 12.19 37.79 -35.22
C GLU A 118 10.70 38.09 -35.11
N PHE A 119 9.85 37.12 -35.47
CA PHE A 119 8.40 37.24 -35.47
C PHE A 119 7.75 36.28 -34.48
N LEU A 120 6.56 36.63 -34.02
CA LEU A 120 5.65 35.73 -33.30
C LEU A 120 5.20 34.60 -34.23
N PRO A 121 4.59 33.51 -33.69
CA PRO A 121 4.04 32.46 -34.53
C PRO A 121 3.04 33.01 -35.56
N PHE A 122 3.20 32.58 -36.81
CA PHE A 122 2.31 32.99 -37.89
C PHE A 122 0.88 32.54 -37.66
N THR A 123 -0.06 33.38 -38.07
CA THR A 123 -1.50 33.15 -37.99
C THR A 123 -2.09 33.07 -39.39
N GLN A 124 -2.87 32.02 -39.66
CA GLN A 124 -3.72 31.94 -40.85
C GLN A 124 -4.94 32.82 -40.65
N THR A 125 -5.32 33.58 -41.67
CA THR A 125 -6.65 34.19 -41.79
C THR A 125 -7.43 33.40 -42.81
N LEU A 126 -8.54 32.78 -42.40
CA LEU A 126 -9.41 31.99 -43.26
C LEU A 126 -10.56 32.84 -43.80
N TYR A 127 -11.21 32.40 -44.88
CA TYR A 127 -12.37 33.12 -45.44
C TYR A 127 -13.47 33.38 -44.41
N ARG A 128 -13.74 32.40 -43.52
CA ARG A 128 -14.72 32.56 -42.45
C ARG A 128 -14.33 33.58 -41.37
N ASP A 129 -13.04 33.90 -41.26
CA ASP A 129 -12.52 34.85 -40.26
C ASP A 129 -12.63 36.31 -40.75
N LEU A 130 -12.87 36.51 -42.05
CA LEU A 130 -13.07 37.81 -42.67
C LEU A 130 -14.38 38.46 -42.19
N ASP A 131 -14.39 39.78 -42.12
CA ASP A 131 -15.63 40.51 -41.90
C ASP A 131 -16.54 40.49 -43.14
N PHE A 132 -17.79 40.94 -42.97
CA PHE A 132 -18.78 40.92 -44.05
C PHE A 132 -18.37 41.79 -45.26
N ALA A 133 -17.64 42.89 -45.07
CA ALA A 133 -17.21 43.74 -46.17
C ALA A 133 -16.13 43.04 -46.99
N GLN A 134 -15.17 42.41 -46.31
CA GLN A 134 -14.10 41.63 -46.92
C GLN A 134 -14.63 40.38 -47.63
N GLN A 135 -15.62 39.66 -47.07
CA GLN A 135 -16.23 38.53 -47.77
C GLN A 135 -16.93 38.93 -49.08
N ASN A 136 -17.48 40.16 -49.16
CA ASN A 136 -18.13 40.68 -50.37
C ASN A 136 -17.16 41.04 -51.51
N THR A 137 -15.84 40.98 -51.28
CA THR A 137 -14.84 41.09 -52.34
C THR A 137 -14.69 39.79 -53.14
N PHE A 138 -15.39 38.72 -52.75
CA PHE A 138 -15.52 37.49 -53.53
C PHE A 138 -16.87 37.41 -54.23
N ASN A 139 -16.89 36.94 -55.49
CA ASN A 139 -18.10 36.46 -56.12
C ASN A 139 -18.22 34.95 -55.93
N GLY A 140 -19.42 34.48 -55.63
CA GLY A 140 -19.63 33.10 -55.19
C GLY A 140 -19.30 32.94 -53.70
N THR A 141 -19.25 31.71 -53.21
CA THR A 141 -18.93 31.41 -51.80
C THR A 141 -17.74 30.45 -51.78
N PRO A 142 -16.53 30.95 -51.48
CA PRO A 142 -15.38 30.09 -51.22
C PRO A 142 -15.63 29.13 -50.05
N PRO A 143 -14.84 28.05 -49.90
CA PRO A 143 -14.84 27.26 -48.67
C PRO A 143 -14.47 28.15 -47.47
N ASP A 144 -15.15 27.95 -46.34
CA ASP A 144 -14.89 28.67 -45.08
C ASP A 144 -13.43 28.56 -44.62
N LEU A 145 -12.76 27.45 -44.97
CA LEU A 145 -11.39 27.13 -44.59
C LEU A 145 -10.32 27.58 -45.61
N LEU A 146 -10.68 28.28 -46.70
CA LEU A 146 -9.70 28.81 -47.65
C LEU A 146 -8.77 29.81 -46.94
N GLU A 147 -7.45 29.61 -47.03
CA GLU A 147 -6.45 30.54 -46.48
C GLU A 147 -6.38 31.80 -47.34
N ILE A 148 -6.80 32.93 -46.77
CA ILE A 148 -6.79 34.25 -47.40
C ILE A 148 -5.51 35.01 -47.06
N GLY A 149 -4.96 34.80 -45.86
CA GLY A 149 -3.78 35.51 -45.39
C GLY A 149 -2.91 34.67 -44.47
N TYR A 150 -1.60 34.95 -44.46
CA TYR A 150 -0.66 34.30 -43.56
C TYR A 150 0.39 35.30 -43.06
N THR A 151 0.24 35.71 -41.79
CA THR A 151 1.01 36.84 -41.25
C THR A 151 1.53 36.59 -39.84
N ALA A 152 2.59 37.29 -39.47
CA ALA A 152 3.15 37.30 -38.12
C ALA A 152 3.59 38.72 -37.72
N ASN A 153 3.28 39.11 -36.48
CA ASN A 153 3.79 40.36 -35.92
C ASN A 153 5.24 40.16 -35.44
N ALA A 154 6.06 41.20 -35.53
CA ALA A 154 7.40 41.23 -34.97
C ALA A 154 7.36 41.03 -33.45
N VAL A 155 8.39 40.39 -32.90
CA VAL A 155 8.56 40.29 -31.44
C VAL A 155 8.67 41.72 -30.87
N PRO A 156 7.82 42.11 -29.89
CA PRO A 156 7.84 43.47 -29.34
C PRO A 156 9.22 43.88 -28.80
N GLY A 157 9.71 45.05 -29.22
CA GLY A 157 11.05 45.56 -28.91
C GLY A 157 12.20 44.87 -29.67
N GLY A 158 11.89 43.96 -30.59
CA GLY A 158 12.84 43.26 -31.45
C GLY A 158 13.35 44.10 -32.61
N VAL A 159 14.26 43.52 -33.41
CA VAL A 159 14.89 44.21 -34.56
C VAL A 159 13.95 44.45 -35.74
N ALA A 160 12.85 43.69 -35.83
CA ALA A 160 11.80 43.85 -36.82
C ALA A 160 10.64 44.76 -36.34
N ASP A 161 10.64 45.15 -35.06
CA ASP A 161 9.57 45.99 -34.48
C ASP A 161 9.74 47.47 -34.91
N GLY A 162 8.66 48.07 -35.41
CA GLY A 162 8.61 49.47 -35.84
C GLY A 162 9.20 49.78 -37.22
N VAL A 163 9.50 48.76 -38.04
CA VAL A 163 10.12 48.91 -39.38
C VAL A 163 9.43 48.03 -40.42
N ASP A 164 9.66 48.28 -41.72
CA ASP A 164 9.06 47.50 -42.82
C ASP A 164 9.90 46.24 -43.13
N ASP A 165 9.25 45.08 -43.32
CA ASP A 165 9.94 43.83 -43.68
C ASP A 165 10.24 43.75 -45.18
N LEU A 166 11.52 43.77 -45.56
CA LEU A 166 11.90 43.75 -46.97
C LEU A 166 11.52 42.43 -47.65
N LEU A 167 11.51 41.30 -46.92
CA LEU A 167 11.15 40.01 -47.49
C LEU A 167 9.69 40.00 -47.95
N SER A 168 8.75 40.43 -47.10
CA SER A 168 7.33 40.56 -47.48
C SER A 168 7.10 41.48 -48.66
N VAL A 169 7.76 42.64 -48.69
CA VAL A 169 7.64 43.56 -49.83
C VAL A 169 8.15 42.90 -51.11
N LEU A 170 9.32 42.25 -51.10
CA LEU A 170 9.84 41.57 -52.29
C LEU A 170 8.96 40.40 -52.73
N LEU A 171 8.37 39.64 -51.79
CA LEU A 171 7.39 38.60 -52.10
C LEU A 171 6.16 39.18 -52.80
N HIS A 172 5.63 40.31 -52.30
CA HIS A 172 4.52 41.04 -52.90
C HIS A 172 4.86 41.51 -54.33
N GLU A 173 5.97 42.23 -54.50
CA GLU A 173 6.37 42.76 -55.81
C GLU A 173 6.62 41.63 -56.83
N MET A 174 7.14 40.49 -56.37
CA MET A 174 7.30 39.31 -57.22
C MET A 174 5.96 38.69 -57.61
N GLY A 175 4.99 38.76 -56.71
CA GLY A 175 3.60 38.38 -56.95
C GLY A 175 3.01 39.07 -58.19
N HIS A 176 3.31 40.34 -58.46
CA HIS A 176 2.75 41.01 -59.65
C HIS A 176 3.08 40.33 -60.98
N PHE A 177 4.22 39.65 -61.12
CA PHE A 177 4.56 38.92 -62.36
C PHE A 177 4.30 37.42 -62.29
N THR A 178 4.25 36.82 -61.10
CA THR A 178 3.86 35.41 -60.92
C THR A 178 2.36 35.23 -60.81
N GLU A 179 1.61 36.28 -60.51
CA GLU A 179 0.21 36.23 -60.17
C GLU A 179 -0.65 37.08 -61.09
N ILE A 180 -0.93 38.32 -60.71
CA ILE A 180 -2.06 39.08 -61.22
C ILE A 180 -1.80 39.76 -62.57
N GLY A 181 -0.55 40.13 -62.88
CA GLY A 181 -0.18 40.94 -64.04
C GLY A 181 -0.89 42.31 -64.10
N TYR A 182 -0.39 43.24 -64.91
CA TYR A 182 -1.08 44.52 -65.12
C TYR A 182 -2.26 44.35 -66.09
N ASN A 183 -3.49 44.55 -65.60
CA ASN A 183 -4.70 44.52 -66.43
C ASN A 183 -5.57 45.77 -66.24
N LEU A 184 -5.58 46.65 -67.24
CA LEU A 184 -6.34 47.92 -67.26
C LEU A 184 -7.86 47.76 -67.13
N LEU A 185 -8.40 46.56 -67.33
CA LEU A 185 -9.83 46.28 -67.23
C LEU A 185 -10.23 45.72 -65.86
N SER A 186 -9.26 45.43 -64.98
CA SER A 186 -9.41 44.88 -63.63
C SER A 186 -10.53 43.83 -63.50
N PRO A 187 -10.58 42.78 -64.35
CA PRO A 187 -11.60 41.75 -64.21
C PRO A 187 -11.34 40.93 -62.93
N ASP A 188 -12.42 40.44 -62.32
CA ASP A 188 -12.32 39.51 -61.19
C ASP A 188 -11.48 38.28 -61.56
N VAL A 189 -10.63 37.84 -60.63
CA VAL A 189 -9.74 36.70 -60.85
C VAL A 189 -10.44 35.41 -60.45
N ALA A 190 -10.62 34.51 -61.42
CA ALA A 190 -11.25 33.21 -61.19
C ALA A 190 -10.39 32.34 -60.26
N ILE A 191 -11.01 31.77 -59.23
CA ILE A 191 -10.39 30.79 -58.34
C ILE A 191 -10.67 29.40 -58.93
N GLN A 192 -9.62 28.66 -59.26
CA GLN A 192 -9.77 27.36 -59.91
C GLN A 192 -10.38 26.34 -58.94
N SER A 193 -11.56 25.82 -59.27
CA SER A 193 -12.34 24.95 -58.38
C SER A 193 -11.58 23.73 -57.88
N LYS A 194 -10.66 23.18 -58.70
CA LYS A 194 -9.82 22.04 -58.30
C LYS A 194 -9.02 22.32 -57.03
N PHE A 195 -8.52 23.55 -56.83
CA PHE A 195 -7.67 23.91 -55.69
C PHE A 195 -8.45 24.23 -54.42
N ILE A 196 -9.78 24.31 -54.49
CA ILE A 196 -10.65 24.72 -53.38
C ILE A 196 -11.78 23.71 -53.15
N GLY A 197 -11.46 22.41 -53.15
CA GLY A 197 -12.44 21.37 -52.82
C GLY A 197 -13.52 21.16 -53.90
N GLY A 198 -13.22 21.45 -55.16
CA GLY A 198 -14.18 21.30 -56.27
C GLY A 198 -15.28 22.38 -56.33
N ILE A 199 -15.24 23.40 -55.47
CA ILE A 199 -16.23 24.48 -55.45
C ILE A 199 -16.02 25.40 -56.66
N GLY A 200 -17.00 25.41 -57.57
CA GLY A 200 -16.97 26.20 -58.80
C GLY A 200 -17.64 27.57 -58.69
N GLY A 201 -17.33 28.46 -59.63
CA GLY A 201 -17.99 29.76 -59.76
C GLY A 201 -17.52 30.81 -58.73
N VAL A 202 -16.32 30.63 -58.18
CA VAL A 202 -15.71 31.56 -57.23
C VAL A 202 -14.69 32.46 -57.95
N SER A 203 -14.74 33.77 -57.70
CA SER A 203 -13.69 34.71 -58.12
C SER A 203 -13.41 35.76 -57.05
N ALA A 204 -12.17 36.24 -56.98
CA ALA A 204 -11.78 37.37 -56.13
C ALA A 204 -11.78 38.67 -56.94
N GLN A 205 -12.33 39.74 -56.39
CA GLN A 205 -12.30 41.08 -57.00
C GLN A 205 -10.88 41.66 -56.93
N ARG A 206 -10.55 42.50 -57.92
CA ARG A 206 -9.32 43.30 -57.91
C ARG A 206 -9.60 44.67 -57.30
N GLU A 207 -8.69 45.14 -56.45
CA GLU A 207 -8.74 46.49 -55.90
C GLU A 207 -8.39 47.52 -57.00
N ASP A 208 -7.43 47.15 -57.87
CA ASP A 208 -6.97 47.97 -59.00
C ASP A 208 -6.44 47.13 -60.18
N GLU A 209 -5.50 47.65 -60.96
CA GLU A 209 -4.94 46.98 -62.15
C GLU A 209 -4.01 45.80 -61.80
N SER A 210 -3.51 45.71 -60.56
CA SER A 210 -2.44 44.79 -60.15
C SER A 210 -2.58 44.16 -58.76
N HIS A 211 -3.63 44.47 -57.99
CA HIS A 211 -3.87 43.94 -56.64
C HIS A 211 -5.22 43.21 -56.49
N ILE A 212 -5.29 42.25 -55.56
CA ILE A 212 -6.56 41.64 -55.10
C ILE A 212 -7.13 42.45 -53.92
N SER A 213 -8.45 42.50 -53.84
CA SER A 213 -9.19 43.33 -52.86
C SER A 213 -9.23 42.79 -51.40
N PRO A 214 -8.99 41.51 -51.07
CA PRO A 214 -8.89 41.10 -49.67
C PRO A 214 -7.63 41.63 -48.97
N ASP A 215 -7.80 42.57 -48.03
CA ASP A 215 -6.73 43.23 -47.25
C ASP A 215 -5.76 42.29 -46.48
N ASN A 216 -6.07 41.00 -46.38
CA ASN A 216 -5.28 40.02 -45.63
C ASN A 216 -4.30 39.22 -46.51
N ALA A 217 -4.45 39.30 -47.83
CA ALA A 217 -3.61 38.58 -48.78
C ALA A 217 -2.26 39.26 -48.98
N LEU A 218 -1.26 38.53 -49.49
CA LEU A 218 0.05 39.12 -49.77
C LEU A 218 -0.06 40.22 -50.84
N LEU A 219 -0.95 40.04 -51.82
CA LEU A 219 -1.16 40.99 -52.92
C LEU A 219 -2.09 42.17 -52.61
N ASP A 220 -2.37 42.42 -51.33
CA ASP A 220 -2.94 43.69 -50.90
C ASP A 220 -1.88 44.82 -51.00
N PRO A 221 -2.23 46.04 -51.47
CA PRO A 221 -1.29 47.16 -51.60
C PRO A 221 -0.74 47.70 -50.26
N PHE A 222 -1.22 47.22 -49.10
CA PHE A 222 -0.84 47.72 -47.78
C PHE A 222 -0.15 46.65 -46.91
N LEU A 223 1.19 46.66 -46.89
CA LEU A 223 1.97 45.91 -45.91
C LEU A 223 2.23 46.76 -44.67
N ALA A 224 1.81 46.29 -43.50
CA ALA A 224 1.99 47.02 -42.24
C ALA A 224 3.42 46.90 -41.68
N GLN A 225 3.88 47.95 -41.02
CA GLN A 225 5.13 47.92 -40.25
C GLN A 225 5.05 46.90 -39.11
N SER A 226 6.20 46.33 -38.74
CA SER A 226 6.30 45.31 -37.67
C SER A 226 5.56 44.01 -37.99
N GLN A 227 5.32 43.71 -39.27
CA GLN A 227 4.64 42.50 -39.70
C GLN A 227 5.40 41.84 -40.85
N ARG A 228 5.45 40.51 -40.82
CA ARG A 228 5.82 39.68 -41.97
C ARG A 228 4.57 39.02 -42.52
N VAL A 229 4.36 39.22 -43.81
CA VAL A 229 3.34 38.58 -44.64
C VAL A 229 4.04 37.64 -45.63
N LEU A 230 3.55 36.41 -45.75
CA LEU A 230 4.02 35.45 -46.75
C LEU A 230 2.85 35.07 -47.68
N PRO A 231 3.12 34.49 -48.86
CA PRO A 231 2.05 34.05 -49.76
C PRO A 231 1.05 33.14 -49.05
N SER A 232 -0.22 33.48 -49.16
CA SER A 232 -1.35 32.65 -48.75
C SER A 232 -1.71 31.63 -49.83
N ALA A 233 -2.59 30.68 -49.53
CA ALA A 233 -3.15 29.80 -50.54
C ALA A 233 -3.90 30.58 -51.63
N LEU A 234 -4.65 31.63 -51.27
CA LEU A 234 -5.33 32.50 -52.23
C LEU A 234 -4.35 33.09 -53.24
N ASP A 235 -3.25 33.71 -52.77
CA ASP A 235 -2.24 34.34 -53.64
C ASP A 235 -1.69 33.30 -54.64
N VAL A 236 -1.35 32.10 -54.17
CA VAL A 236 -0.78 31.05 -55.01
C VAL A 236 -1.80 30.47 -56.00
N ILE A 237 -3.08 30.36 -55.62
CA ILE A 237 -4.15 29.86 -56.49
C ILE A 237 -4.47 30.86 -57.60
N VAL A 238 -4.60 32.14 -57.25
CA VAL A 238 -4.74 33.24 -58.20
C VAL A 238 -3.55 33.22 -59.16
N ALA A 239 -2.34 32.94 -58.64
CA ALA A 239 -1.14 32.93 -59.43
C ALA A 239 -1.12 31.81 -60.45
N ALA A 240 -1.53 30.64 -59.99
CA ALA A 240 -1.69 29.49 -60.83
C ALA A 240 -2.71 29.72 -61.95
N ASN A 241 -3.80 30.43 -61.65
CA ASN A 241 -4.84 30.68 -62.64
C ASN A 241 -4.37 31.63 -63.76
N GLU A 242 -3.86 32.79 -63.39
CA GLU A 242 -3.51 33.86 -64.33
C GLU A 242 -2.32 33.48 -65.23
N GLN A 243 -1.33 32.76 -64.69
CA GLN A 243 -0.14 32.34 -65.43
C GLN A 243 -0.27 30.94 -66.07
N GLY A 244 -1.46 30.32 -65.96
CA GLY A 244 -1.78 29.04 -66.60
C GLY A 244 -1.05 27.83 -66.00
N HIS A 245 -0.73 27.87 -64.71
CA HIS A 245 -0.15 26.73 -64.00
C HIS A 245 -1.18 25.62 -63.80
N THR A 246 -0.75 24.38 -64.04
CA THR A 246 -1.60 23.20 -63.89
C THR A 246 -1.62 22.67 -62.46
N ASP A 247 -0.65 23.05 -61.62
CA ASP A 247 -0.45 22.54 -60.27
C ASP A 247 0.24 23.58 -59.38
N ILE A 248 0.03 23.46 -58.07
CA ILE A 248 0.65 24.32 -57.04
C ILE A 248 1.23 23.46 -55.92
N ARG A 249 2.08 24.06 -55.08
CA ARG A 249 2.64 23.38 -53.91
C ARG A 249 2.56 24.29 -52.71
N LEU A 250 1.46 24.18 -51.99
CA LEU A 250 1.29 24.88 -50.74
C LEU A 250 2.13 24.23 -49.63
N ARG A 251 2.75 25.05 -48.78
CA ARG A 251 3.48 24.59 -47.59
C ARG A 251 2.55 24.26 -46.43
N ARG A 252 1.32 24.77 -46.47
CA ARG A 252 0.26 24.60 -45.48
C ARG A 252 -1.02 24.25 -46.24
N VAL A 253 -1.75 23.25 -45.78
CA VAL A 253 -3.01 22.85 -46.40
C VAL A 253 -4.05 22.53 -45.33
N ALA A 254 -5.28 22.95 -45.59
CA ALA A 254 -6.45 22.50 -44.84
C ALA A 254 -7.19 21.37 -45.58
N TRP A 255 -7.81 20.48 -44.83
CA TRP A 255 -8.83 19.58 -45.38
C TRP A 255 -10.11 20.40 -45.64
N LEU A 256 -10.48 20.55 -46.91
CA LEU A 256 -11.69 21.28 -47.33
C LEU A 256 -12.88 20.33 -47.58
N GLY A 257 -12.59 19.06 -47.85
CA GLY A 257 -13.54 18.14 -48.47
C GLY A 257 -13.70 18.42 -49.97
N ASP A 258 -14.40 17.52 -50.67
CA ASP A 258 -14.66 17.66 -52.11
C ASP A 258 -16.17 17.82 -52.35
N ALA A 259 -16.60 19.01 -52.74
CA ALA A 259 -17.99 19.32 -53.05
C ALA A 259 -18.57 18.47 -54.20
N THR A 260 -17.70 17.94 -55.08
CA THR A 260 -18.10 17.03 -56.16
C THR A 260 -18.19 15.57 -55.70
N SER A 261 -17.53 15.22 -54.60
CA SER A 261 -17.48 13.88 -54.00
C SER A 261 -17.58 13.93 -52.47
N PRO A 262 -18.71 14.41 -51.90
CA PRO A 262 -18.79 14.80 -50.47
C PRO A 262 -18.72 13.65 -49.48
N LEU A 263 -18.82 12.39 -49.95
CA LEU A 263 -18.66 11.20 -49.12
C LEU A 263 -17.21 10.68 -49.11
N THR A 264 -16.33 11.25 -49.93
CA THR A 264 -14.93 10.86 -49.99
C THR A 264 -14.16 11.58 -48.91
N ASN A 265 -13.61 10.83 -47.97
CA ASN A 265 -12.90 11.34 -46.81
C ASN A 265 -11.49 10.74 -46.65
N PHE A 266 -10.92 10.20 -47.72
CA PHE A 266 -9.63 9.54 -47.66
C PHE A 266 -8.46 10.52 -47.77
N TRP A 267 -7.42 10.33 -46.96
CA TRP A 267 -6.22 11.17 -46.96
C TRP A 267 -5.57 11.29 -48.34
N PHE A 268 -5.52 10.21 -49.11
CA PHE A 268 -4.93 10.19 -50.46
C PHE A 268 -5.77 10.90 -51.54
N TRP A 269 -6.93 11.47 -51.18
CA TRP A 269 -7.80 12.18 -52.12
C TRP A 269 -7.36 13.63 -52.32
N ASP A 270 -6.53 13.86 -53.35
CA ASP A 270 -5.99 15.18 -53.72
C ASP A 270 -7.07 16.28 -53.74
N GLY A 271 -8.25 16.00 -54.31
CA GLY A 271 -9.31 16.98 -54.54
C GLY A 271 -10.00 17.53 -53.28
N ALA A 272 -9.73 16.94 -52.11
CA ALA A 272 -10.25 17.44 -50.83
C ALA A 272 -9.25 18.30 -50.06
N TRP A 273 -7.98 18.31 -50.47
CA TRP A 273 -6.96 19.17 -49.88
C TRP A 273 -6.94 20.53 -50.58
N GLU A 274 -6.77 21.58 -49.79
CA GLU A 274 -6.44 22.90 -50.32
C GLU A 274 -5.20 22.82 -51.24
N GLY A 275 -5.33 23.31 -52.47
CA GLY A 275 -4.31 23.19 -53.50
C GLY A 275 -4.28 21.88 -54.29
N ASN A 276 -5.29 21.01 -54.13
CA ASN A 276 -5.50 19.80 -54.95
C ASN A 276 -4.32 18.82 -54.93
N ARG A 277 -3.72 18.60 -53.75
CA ARG A 277 -2.53 17.77 -53.63
C ARG A 277 -2.44 17.13 -52.27
N GLU A 278 -2.18 15.82 -52.27
CA GLU A 278 -1.91 15.06 -51.06
C GLU A 278 -0.73 15.65 -50.26
N PRO A 279 -0.89 15.81 -48.93
CA PRO A 279 0.19 16.26 -48.06
C PRO A 279 1.41 15.33 -48.08
N THR A 280 2.59 15.93 -47.87
CA THR A 280 3.86 15.21 -47.78
C THR A 280 4.56 15.53 -46.45
N THR A 281 5.70 14.90 -46.17
CA THR A 281 6.55 15.24 -45.01
C THR A 281 7.11 16.67 -45.03
N GLY A 282 6.92 17.43 -46.11
CA GLY A 282 7.21 18.86 -46.21
C GLY A 282 6.01 19.78 -45.96
N THR A 283 4.79 19.24 -45.81
CA THR A 283 3.53 19.99 -45.77
C THR A 283 2.96 20.06 -44.37
N ALA A 284 2.69 21.26 -43.84
CA ALA A 284 1.93 21.43 -42.61
C ALA A 284 0.43 21.21 -42.88
N VAL A 285 -0.20 20.33 -42.11
CA VAL A 285 -1.61 19.92 -42.31
C VAL A 285 -2.46 20.45 -41.17
N THR A 286 -3.65 20.94 -41.50
CA THR A 286 -4.71 21.11 -40.50
C THR A 286 -6.01 20.44 -40.93
N ILE A 287 -6.62 19.73 -39.98
CA ILE A 287 -7.96 19.15 -40.10
C ILE A 287 -8.80 19.82 -39.00
N ARG A 288 -9.87 20.50 -39.40
CA ARG A 288 -10.74 21.30 -38.52
C ARG A 288 -12.17 21.33 -39.08
N ASP A 289 -13.06 22.01 -38.37
CA ASP A 289 -14.47 22.21 -38.73
C ASP A 289 -15.28 20.89 -38.86
N GLN A 290 -15.26 20.07 -37.81
CA GLN A 290 -15.99 18.80 -37.72
C GLN A 290 -15.65 17.81 -38.86
N ALA A 291 -14.45 17.92 -39.41
CA ALA A 291 -14.02 17.08 -40.52
C ALA A 291 -13.77 15.65 -40.04
N LEU A 292 -14.25 14.69 -40.83
CA LEU A 292 -13.88 13.29 -40.71
C LEU A 292 -12.88 12.97 -41.83
N VAL A 293 -11.68 12.53 -41.49
CA VAL A 293 -10.63 12.14 -42.45
C VAL A 293 -10.12 10.74 -42.13
N THR A 294 -9.87 9.92 -43.15
CA THR A 294 -9.45 8.52 -43.01
C THR A 294 -8.16 8.25 -43.77
N VAL A 295 -7.11 7.80 -43.09
CA VAL A 295 -5.89 7.23 -43.69
C VAL A 295 -6.11 5.73 -43.85
N ALA A 296 -6.47 5.29 -45.04
CA ALA A 296 -6.72 3.88 -45.33
C ALA A 296 -6.19 3.49 -46.71
N SER A 297 -5.79 2.23 -46.86
CA SER A 297 -5.27 1.62 -48.10
C SER A 297 -3.93 2.15 -48.61
N LEU A 298 -3.59 3.39 -48.30
CA LEU A 298 -2.33 4.06 -48.60
C LEU A 298 -1.87 4.86 -47.37
N PRO A 299 -0.56 4.99 -47.15
CA PRO A 299 -0.03 5.75 -46.03
C PRO A 299 -0.21 7.26 -46.25
N GLY A 300 -0.53 7.98 -45.18
CA GLY A 300 -0.57 9.44 -45.14
C GLY A 300 0.74 10.04 -44.63
N SER A 301 1.06 11.26 -45.03
CA SER A 301 2.29 11.95 -44.61
C SER A 301 2.07 13.44 -44.37
N ALA A 302 2.64 13.97 -43.30
CA ALA A 302 2.65 15.40 -42.99
C ALA A 302 4.00 15.83 -42.41
N ARG A 303 4.33 17.11 -42.54
CA ARG A 303 5.40 17.74 -41.76
C ARG A 303 4.97 17.94 -40.31
N SER A 304 3.81 18.54 -40.14
CA SER A 304 3.15 18.77 -38.85
C SER A 304 1.65 18.61 -39.02
N LEU A 305 0.94 18.24 -37.96
CA LEU A 305 -0.51 18.03 -37.98
C LEU A 305 -1.19 18.81 -36.85
N LEU A 306 -2.18 19.62 -37.19
CA LEU A 306 -3.14 20.16 -36.23
C LEU A 306 -4.50 19.50 -36.47
N LEU A 307 -5.08 18.91 -35.43
CA LEU A 307 -6.45 18.42 -35.41
C LEU A 307 -7.25 19.22 -34.39
N ALA A 308 -8.31 19.90 -34.82
CA ALA A 308 -9.07 20.82 -33.99
C ALA A 308 -10.57 20.80 -34.31
N GLU A 309 -11.37 21.53 -33.55
CA GLU A 309 -12.77 21.84 -33.86
C GLU A 309 -13.61 20.58 -34.17
N GLU A 310 -13.69 19.65 -33.20
CA GLU A 310 -14.52 18.43 -33.25
C GLU A 310 -14.20 17.51 -34.44
N SER A 311 -12.96 17.56 -34.94
CA SER A 311 -12.55 16.76 -36.09
C SER A 311 -12.00 15.39 -35.69
N ASP A 312 -12.28 14.42 -36.55
CA ASP A 312 -11.92 13.01 -36.40
C ASP A 312 -10.92 12.59 -37.49
N LEU A 313 -9.78 12.05 -37.06
CA LEU A 313 -8.81 11.41 -37.95
C LEU A 313 -8.72 9.91 -37.66
N ILE A 314 -9.21 9.09 -38.57
CA ILE A 314 -9.15 7.63 -38.48
C ILE A 314 -7.93 7.11 -39.24
N VAL A 315 -7.04 6.40 -38.57
CA VAL A 315 -5.83 5.79 -39.12
C VAL A 315 -6.02 4.28 -39.18
N GLN A 316 -6.23 3.75 -40.40
CA GLN A 316 -6.36 2.31 -40.70
C GLN A 316 -5.15 1.74 -41.45
N ASP A 317 -4.28 2.61 -41.95
CA ASP A 317 -2.97 2.29 -42.52
C ASP A 317 -1.89 3.05 -41.70
N THR A 318 -0.81 3.52 -42.32
CA THR A 318 0.24 4.29 -41.65
C THR A 318 0.07 5.80 -41.86
N LEU A 319 0.02 6.57 -40.79
CA LEU A 319 0.20 8.03 -40.80
C LEU A 319 1.62 8.36 -40.32
N HIS A 320 2.37 9.16 -41.07
CA HIS A 320 3.68 9.65 -40.64
C HIS A 320 3.71 11.18 -40.56
N VAL A 321 4.04 11.72 -39.39
CA VAL A 321 4.19 13.15 -39.11
C VAL A 321 5.66 13.41 -38.75
N ALA A 322 6.38 14.13 -39.61
CA ALA A 322 7.83 14.28 -39.51
C ALA A 322 8.30 15.19 -38.35
N LEU A 323 7.43 16.01 -37.77
CA LEU A 323 7.71 16.88 -36.62
C LEU A 323 6.63 16.70 -35.54
N ASP A 324 5.79 17.71 -35.34
CA ASP A 324 4.80 17.74 -34.26
C ASP A 324 3.39 17.46 -34.76
N ALA A 325 2.61 16.80 -33.92
CA ALA A 325 1.17 16.74 -34.00
C ALA A 325 0.53 17.37 -32.76
N GLU A 326 -0.55 18.11 -32.96
CA GLU A 326 -1.34 18.71 -31.89
C GLU A 326 -2.81 18.34 -32.10
N ILE A 327 -3.42 17.79 -31.05
CA ILE A 327 -4.86 17.58 -30.94
C ILE A 327 -5.37 18.64 -29.97
N ARG A 328 -6.16 19.60 -30.48
CA ARG A 328 -6.53 20.80 -29.74
C ARG A 328 -8.03 21.08 -29.78
N GLY A 329 -8.71 20.76 -28.70
CA GLY A 329 -10.05 21.28 -28.43
C GLY A 329 -10.02 22.73 -27.95
N SER A 330 -11.11 23.46 -28.18
CA SER A 330 -11.32 24.85 -27.80
C SER A 330 -12.34 25.05 -26.67
N GLY A 331 -12.94 23.97 -26.15
CA GLY A 331 -13.88 24.00 -25.03
C GLY A 331 -14.46 22.62 -24.66
N GLY A 332 -15.43 22.59 -23.74
CA GLY A 332 -16.01 21.34 -23.23
C GLY A 332 -16.88 20.52 -24.20
N TYR A 333 -17.21 21.08 -25.36
CA TYR A 333 -17.91 20.41 -26.46
C TYR A 333 -17.03 20.32 -27.71
N ASP A 334 -15.71 20.53 -27.56
CA ASP A 334 -14.71 20.42 -28.61
C ASP A 334 -13.65 19.38 -28.19
N HIS A 335 -13.71 18.19 -28.77
CA HIS A 335 -12.97 16.98 -28.45
C HIS A 335 -12.48 16.27 -29.73
N PRO A 336 -11.56 16.91 -30.47
CA PRO A 336 -10.96 16.30 -31.63
C PRO A 336 -10.23 15.02 -31.25
N LYS A 337 -10.20 14.05 -32.18
CA LYS A 337 -9.60 12.75 -31.88
C LYS A 337 -8.89 12.08 -33.05
N ILE A 338 -7.81 11.39 -32.73
CA ILE A 338 -7.16 10.43 -33.62
C ILE A 338 -7.56 9.02 -33.18
N THR A 339 -8.15 8.23 -34.09
CA THR A 339 -8.44 6.81 -33.85
C THR A 339 -7.50 5.96 -34.69
N VAL A 340 -6.62 5.19 -34.07
CA VAL A 340 -5.81 4.16 -34.74
C VAL A 340 -6.60 2.86 -34.70
N SER A 341 -7.07 2.37 -35.85
CA SER A 341 -7.96 1.21 -35.94
C SER A 341 -7.37 0.15 -36.85
N GLY A 342 -7.12 -1.03 -36.28
CA GLY A 342 -6.58 -2.18 -36.99
C GLY A 342 -5.17 -2.55 -36.59
N ALA A 343 -4.89 -3.86 -36.52
CA ALA A 343 -3.65 -4.39 -35.97
C ALA A 343 -2.36 -4.01 -36.73
N SER A 344 -2.47 -3.57 -37.99
CA SER A 344 -1.33 -3.09 -38.79
C SER A 344 -1.33 -1.58 -38.99
N ALA A 345 -2.30 -0.86 -38.42
CA ALA A 345 -2.36 0.59 -38.49
C ALA A 345 -1.31 1.20 -37.54
N ALA A 346 -0.71 2.32 -37.96
CA ALA A 346 0.32 3.00 -37.19
C ALA A 346 0.23 4.52 -37.35
N ALA A 347 0.25 5.26 -36.24
CA ALA A 347 0.44 6.70 -36.22
C ALA A 347 1.84 7.01 -35.69
N ASN A 348 2.73 7.46 -36.57
CA ASN A 348 4.13 7.74 -36.28
C ASN A 348 4.37 9.25 -36.27
N ILE A 349 4.70 9.83 -35.12
CA ILE A 349 4.95 11.26 -34.93
C ILE A 349 6.37 11.44 -34.39
N ASP A 350 7.28 11.92 -35.21
CA ASP A 350 8.71 11.84 -34.93
C ASP A 350 9.15 12.68 -33.73
N ARG A 351 8.46 13.81 -33.44
CA ARG A 351 8.87 14.75 -32.39
C ARG A 351 7.91 14.82 -31.21
N ASN A 352 6.83 15.60 -31.28
CA ASN A 352 5.91 15.76 -30.15
C ASN A 352 4.47 15.49 -30.57
N LEU A 353 3.74 14.74 -29.75
CA LEU A 353 2.29 14.72 -29.75
C LEU A 353 1.77 15.42 -28.51
N VAL A 354 1.05 16.53 -28.72
CA VAL A 354 0.35 17.26 -27.65
C VAL A 354 -1.14 16.98 -27.75
N VAL A 355 -1.75 16.51 -26.66
CA VAL A 355 -3.19 16.26 -26.56
C VAL A 355 -3.77 17.22 -25.54
N SER A 356 -4.63 18.13 -26.00
CA SER A 356 -5.29 19.16 -25.20
C SER A 356 -6.78 19.16 -25.51
N LEU A 357 -7.63 18.86 -24.53
CA LEU A 357 -9.09 18.76 -24.71
C LEU A 357 -9.46 17.83 -25.88
N GLY A 358 -8.76 16.72 -26.05
CA GLY A 358 -9.01 15.76 -27.14
C GLY A 358 -8.52 14.37 -26.81
N SER A 359 -8.61 13.42 -27.75
CA SER A 359 -8.18 12.04 -27.51
C SER A 359 -7.33 11.40 -28.59
N VAL A 360 -6.53 10.43 -28.16
CA VAL A 360 -6.05 9.36 -29.02
C VAL A 360 -6.72 8.06 -28.59
N GLU A 361 -7.35 7.39 -29.54
CA GLU A 361 -8.07 6.12 -29.34
C GLU A 361 -7.36 5.01 -30.12
N LEU A 362 -6.89 3.97 -29.43
CA LEU A 362 -6.32 2.79 -30.07
C LEU A 362 -7.37 1.67 -30.05
N ASP A 363 -7.84 1.27 -31.22
CA ASP A 363 -8.65 0.08 -31.46
C ASP A 363 -7.78 -0.95 -32.19
N ALA A 364 -6.72 -1.39 -31.50
CA ALA A 364 -5.50 -2.04 -31.99
C ALA A 364 -4.48 -1.09 -32.65
N GLY A 365 -3.41 -1.65 -33.19
CA GLY A 365 -2.36 -0.91 -33.89
C GLY A 365 -1.34 -0.24 -32.95
N GLU A 366 -0.61 0.72 -33.51
CA GLU A 366 0.54 1.36 -32.88
C GLU A 366 0.46 2.90 -32.93
N LEU A 367 0.76 3.55 -31.82
CA LEU A 367 1.08 4.97 -31.74
C LEU A 367 2.57 5.10 -31.39
N ALA A 368 3.41 5.57 -32.30
CA ALA A 368 4.81 5.84 -32.02
C ALA A 368 5.05 7.35 -32.00
N VAL A 369 5.57 7.87 -30.89
CA VAL A 369 5.80 9.30 -30.70
C VAL A 369 7.16 9.58 -30.08
N GLY A 370 7.82 10.66 -30.47
CA GLY A 370 9.03 11.12 -29.79
C GLY A 370 8.75 11.47 -28.32
N ASN A 371 7.87 12.45 -28.09
CA ASN A 371 7.34 12.82 -26.77
C ASN A 371 5.82 12.81 -26.80
N LEU A 372 5.20 12.33 -25.72
CA LEU A 372 3.77 12.35 -25.51
C LEU A 372 3.41 13.28 -24.35
N LEU A 373 2.69 14.35 -24.65
CA LEU A 373 2.20 15.30 -23.64
C LEU A 373 0.67 15.27 -23.61
N ILE A 374 0.11 14.70 -22.56
CA ILE A 374 -1.33 14.68 -22.32
C ILE A 374 -1.62 15.78 -21.30
N LEU A 375 -2.22 16.88 -21.76
CA LEU A 375 -2.49 18.05 -20.91
C LEU A 375 -3.76 17.86 -20.07
N ASP A 376 -3.93 18.73 -19.10
CA ASP A 376 -5.15 18.82 -18.30
C ASP A 376 -6.38 19.03 -19.18
N GLY A 377 -7.53 18.53 -18.73
CA GLY A 377 -8.81 18.84 -19.34
C GLY A 377 -9.54 19.94 -18.57
N GLU A 378 -10.26 20.80 -19.28
CA GLU A 378 -11.08 21.83 -18.64
C GLU A 378 -12.37 21.20 -18.09
N VAL A 379 -12.68 21.48 -16.83
CA VAL A 379 -14.03 21.25 -16.29
C VAL A 379 -14.90 22.40 -16.78
N SER A 380 -15.74 22.15 -17.79
CA SER A 380 -16.71 23.17 -18.21
C SER A 380 -17.59 23.56 -17.01
N GLY A 381 -17.99 24.84 -16.92
CA GLY A 381 -18.86 25.35 -15.83
C GLY A 381 -20.22 24.65 -15.67
N ASN A 382 -20.54 23.70 -16.56
CA ASN A 382 -21.74 22.85 -16.53
C ASN A 382 -21.46 21.40 -16.06
N GLY A 383 -20.24 21.07 -15.64
CA GLY A 383 -19.90 19.75 -15.08
C GLY A 383 -19.58 18.66 -16.11
N PHE A 384 -19.47 18.99 -17.40
CA PHE A 384 -18.88 18.07 -18.38
C PHE A 384 -17.35 18.10 -18.24
N LEU A 385 -16.78 16.95 -17.90
CA LEU A 385 -15.35 16.70 -17.91
C LEU A 385 -14.97 16.34 -19.35
N ASN A 386 -14.14 17.15 -20.00
CA ASN A 386 -13.55 16.81 -21.30
C ASN A 386 -12.04 16.57 -21.15
N PRO A 387 -11.63 15.47 -20.48
CA PRO A 387 -10.24 15.21 -20.17
C PRO A 387 -9.47 14.87 -21.45
N SER A 388 -8.29 15.46 -21.62
CA SER A 388 -7.35 14.94 -22.60
C SER A 388 -7.01 13.48 -22.25
N GLN A 389 -7.05 12.59 -23.23
CA GLN A 389 -6.86 11.16 -22.93
C GLN A 389 -6.21 10.36 -24.06
N VAL A 390 -5.47 9.33 -23.65
CA VAL A 390 -5.06 8.21 -24.52
C VAL A 390 -5.80 6.98 -24.01
N THR A 391 -6.60 6.35 -24.87
CA THR A 391 -7.51 5.27 -24.48
C THR A 391 -7.50 4.10 -25.47
N GLY A 392 -7.93 2.92 -25.05
CA GLY A 392 -8.17 1.78 -25.93
C GLY A 392 -7.29 0.56 -25.63
N HIS A 393 -6.87 -0.14 -26.68
CA HIS A 393 -5.98 -1.29 -26.64
C HIS A 393 -5.06 -1.31 -27.87
N GLY A 394 -3.82 -1.77 -27.72
CA GLY A 394 -2.76 -1.61 -28.71
C GLY A 394 -1.45 -1.21 -28.05
N THR A 395 -0.53 -0.64 -28.83
CA THR A 395 0.80 -0.28 -28.34
C THR A 395 1.08 1.21 -28.51
N VAL A 396 1.59 1.85 -27.47
CA VAL A 396 2.14 3.21 -27.51
C VAL A 396 3.65 3.12 -27.32
N HIS A 397 4.43 3.57 -28.29
CA HIS A 397 5.89 3.72 -28.18
C HIS A 397 6.24 5.20 -27.93
N VAL A 398 7.02 5.45 -26.89
CA VAL A 398 7.47 6.78 -26.49
C VAL A 398 8.98 6.84 -26.58
N GLY A 399 9.50 7.68 -27.47
CA GLY A 399 10.92 7.79 -27.77
C GLY A 399 11.75 8.46 -26.68
N SER A 400 11.16 9.40 -25.94
CA SER A 400 11.84 10.19 -24.91
C SER A 400 10.98 10.36 -23.66
N GLN A 401 9.95 11.19 -23.66
CA GLN A 401 9.16 11.42 -22.44
C GLN A 401 7.66 11.23 -22.66
N LEU A 402 7.03 10.57 -21.69
CA LEU A 402 5.58 10.64 -21.48
C LEU A 402 5.33 11.56 -20.30
N ARG A 403 4.50 12.59 -20.48
CA ARG A 403 3.97 13.42 -19.39
C ARG A 403 2.46 13.40 -19.43
N ASN A 404 1.86 12.83 -18.39
CA ASN A 404 0.41 12.67 -18.30
C ASN A 404 -0.16 13.55 -17.18
N ARG A 405 -0.91 14.57 -17.56
CA ARG A 405 -1.80 15.32 -16.67
C ARG A 405 -3.28 15.06 -16.94
N GLY A 406 -3.59 14.39 -18.05
CA GLY A 406 -4.93 13.92 -18.38
C GLY A 406 -5.19 12.47 -17.93
N ARG A 407 -5.54 11.61 -18.88
CA ARG A 407 -5.87 10.20 -18.62
C ARG A 407 -5.17 9.23 -19.57
N VAL A 408 -4.69 8.13 -19.02
CA VAL A 408 -4.33 6.93 -19.77
C VAL A 408 -5.31 5.81 -19.39
N VAL A 409 -6.02 5.26 -20.36
CA VAL A 409 -7.16 4.37 -20.11
C VAL A 409 -7.04 3.08 -20.93
N GLY A 410 -7.07 1.93 -20.27
CA GLY A 410 -7.21 0.63 -20.95
C GLY A 410 -8.68 0.36 -21.22
N ASP A 411 -9.04 0.11 -22.47
CA ASP A 411 -10.41 -0.17 -22.91
C ASP A 411 -10.49 -1.30 -23.97
N GLY A 412 -11.36 -2.28 -23.74
CA GLY A 412 -11.63 -3.40 -24.66
C GLY A 412 -10.52 -4.44 -24.81
N GLY A 413 -9.32 -4.21 -24.27
CA GLY A 413 -8.16 -5.09 -24.37
C GLY A 413 -7.01 -4.62 -23.49
N THR A 414 -5.76 -4.90 -23.89
CA THR A 414 -4.57 -4.38 -23.20
C THR A 414 -3.99 -3.20 -23.98
N LEU A 415 -3.79 -2.07 -23.31
CA LEU A 415 -2.98 -0.95 -23.80
C LEU A 415 -1.59 -1.04 -23.18
N SER A 416 -0.59 -1.25 -24.03
CA SER A 416 0.81 -1.38 -23.61
C SER A 416 1.58 -0.11 -23.98
N VAL A 417 2.24 0.51 -23.02
CA VAL A 417 3.03 1.73 -23.19
C VAL A 417 4.51 1.38 -23.00
N HIS A 418 5.33 1.63 -24.01
CA HIS A 418 6.75 1.30 -24.06
C HIS A 418 7.60 2.56 -24.14
N ALA A 419 8.60 2.67 -23.27
CA ALA A 419 9.66 3.67 -23.40
C ALA A 419 10.81 3.10 -24.23
N ASP A 420 11.37 3.90 -25.12
CA ASP A 420 12.67 3.63 -25.73
C ASP A 420 13.80 3.74 -24.68
N ALA A 421 15.01 3.31 -25.07
CA ALA A 421 16.15 3.33 -24.18
C ALA A 421 16.48 4.75 -23.69
N GLY A 422 16.33 4.99 -22.39
CA GLY A 422 16.55 6.29 -21.76
C GLY A 422 15.30 7.16 -21.65
N GLY A 423 14.15 6.68 -22.12
CA GLY A 423 12.88 7.35 -21.91
C GLY A 423 12.30 7.09 -20.51
N ASP A 424 11.55 8.07 -20.01
CA ASP A 424 10.92 8.06 -18.69
C ASP A 424 9.43 8.38 -18.74
N PHE A 425 8.70 7.86 -17.76
CA PHE A 425 7.27 8.09 -17.59
C PHE A 425 7.02 9.02 -16.41
N ASP A 426 6.46 10.18 -16.69
CA ASP A 426 5.76 11.02 -15.72
C ASP A 426 4.25 10.78 -15.96
N LEU A 427 3.63 10.00 -15.05
CA LEU A 427 2.25 9.52 -15.23
C LEU A 427 1.20 10.43 -14.57
N ASP A 428 1.63 11.46 -13.86
CA ASP A 428 0.77 12.30 -13.03
C ASP A 428 1.07 13.81 -13.06
N GLY A 429 2.11 14.22 -13.77
CA GLY A 429 2.52 15.60 -13.94
C GLY A 429 3.45 16.10 -12.83
N ASN A 430 3.77 17.39 -12.87
CA ASN A 430 4.63 18.03 -11.88
C ASN A 430 3.90 18.30 -10.56
N GLN A 431 4.61 18.17 -9.44
CA GLN A 431 4.10 18.39 -8.08
C GLN A 431 3.54 19.80 -7.77
N GLU A 432 3.75 20.78 -8.65
CA GLU A 432 3.20 22.14 -8.49
C GLU A 432 1.77 22.30 -9.02
N ASN A 433 1.26 21.32 -9.76
CA ASN A 433 -0.07 21.37 -10.34
C ASN A 433 -1.11 20.75 -9.38
N THR A 434 -2.26 21.40 -9.23
CA THR A 434 -3.40 20.87 -8.45
C THR A 434 -4.16 19.75 -9.16
N GLU A 435 -3.94 19.59 -10.46
CA GLU A 435 -4.57 18.59 -11.31
C GLU A 435 -3.50 17.58 -11.71
N ARG A 436 -3.69 16.33 -11.27
CA ARG A 436 -2.73 15.23 -11.44
C ARG A 436 -3.28 14.21 -12.44
N GLY A 437 -2.39 13.66 -13.25
CA GLY A 437 -2.74 12.62 -14.22
C GLY A 437 -3.35 11.37 -13.57
N SER A 438 -4.11 10.61 -14.37
CA SER A 438 -4.68 9.34 -13.92
C SER A 438 -4.46 8.20 -14.91
N VAL A 439 -4.33 6.99 -14.37
CA VAL A 439 -4.23 5.74 -15.11
C VAL A 439 -5.41 4.83 -14.72
N ARG A 440 -6.15 4.30 -15.70
CA ARG A 440 -7.43 3.60 -15.45
C ARG A 440 -7.52 2.30 -16.24
N ALA A 441 -7.62 1.18 -15.54
CA ALA A 441 -7.86 -0.14 -16.10
C ALA A 441 -9.24 -0.65 -15.64
N ARG A 442 -10.32 -0.12 -16.23
CA ARG A 442 -11.71 -0.45 -15.83
C ARG A 442 -12.43 -1.38 -16.79
N THR A 443 -12.13 -1.24 -18.08
CA THR A 443 -12.72 -2.04 -19.16
C THR A 443 -11.66 -2.74 -20.00
N GLY A 444 -10.38 -2.44 -19.75
CA GLY A 444 -9.19 -3.06 -20.31
C GLY A 444 -8.01 -3.03 -19.33
N ASN A 445 -6.90 -3.65 -19.71
CA ASN A 445 -5.67 -3.68 -18.92
C ASN A 445 -4.70 -2.57 -19.35
N LEU A 446 -3.83 -2.16 -18.44
CA LEU A 446 -2.69 -1.29 -18.73
C LEU A 446 -1.38 -2.02 -18.44
N GLU A 447 -0.42 -1.87 -19.34
CA GLU A 447 0.95 -2.33 -19.11
C GLU A 447 1.95 -1.22 -19.43
N PHE A 448 2.91 -1.00 -18.54
CA PHE A 448 3.97 0.00 -18.72
C PHE A 448 5.35 -0.67 -18.71
N TYR A 449 6.10 -0.40 -19.78
CA TYR A 449 7.43 -0.94 -20.06
C TYR A 449 8.44 0.21 -20.15
N GLY A 450 8.70 0.83 -18.99
CA GLY A 450 9.63 1.94 -18.82
C GLY A 450 9.67 2.38 -17.35
N PRO A 451 10.73 3.06 -16.89
CA PRO A 451 10.82 3.56 -15.52
C PRO A 451 9.95 4.81 -15.31
N LEU A 452 9.50 5.02 -14.07
CA LEU A 452 8.93 6.32 -13.68
C LEU A 452 10.05 7.36 -13.52
N ASN A 453 9.76 8.62 -13.85
CA ASN A 453 10.66 9.75 -13.61
C ASN A 453 10.62 10.19 -12.13
N ASP A 454 9.46 10.08 -11.48
CA ASP A 454 9.22 10.44 -10.08
C ASP A 454 8.17 9.53 -9.40
N ALA A 455 7.79 9.87 -8.17
CA ALA A 455 6.77 9.12 -7.44
C ALA A 455 5.38 9.49 -7.96
N PHE A 456 4.56 8.47 -8.23
CA PHE A 456 3.20 8.66 -8.71
C PHE A 456 2.29 9.18 -7.60
N ASP A 457 1.90 10.44 -7.71
CA ASP A 457 0.97 11.14 -6.85
C ASP A 457 -0.43 11.26 -7.48
N GLY A 458 -0.66 10.62 -8.63
CA GLY A 458 -1.95 10.64 -9.33
C GLY A 458 -2.96 9.60 -8.85
N LEU A 459 -4.01 9.39 -9.67
CA LEU A 459 -5.03 8.36 -9.43
C LEU A 459 -4.79 7.13 -10.34
N ALA A 460 -4.56 5.98 -9.72
CA ALA A 460 -4.60 4.67 -10.38
C ALA A 460 -5.92 3.96 -10.03
N THR A 461 -6.72 3.58 -11.03
CA THR A 461 -7.98 2.83 -10.79
C THR A 461 -8.00 1.50 -11.53
N ILE A 462 -8.36 0.42 -10.84
CA ILE A 462 -8.46 -0.93 -11.42
C ILE A 462 -9.85 -1.50 -11.14
N GLY A 463 -10.56 -1.88 -12.19
CA GLY A 463 -11.85 -2.57 -12.10
C GLY A 463 -11.70 -4.09 -12.00
N GLY A 464 -12.70 -4.76 -11.43
CA GLY A 464 -12.75 -6.22 -11.35
C GLY A 464 -12.56 -6.89 -12.71
N GLY A 465 -11.62 -7.82 -12.81
CA GLY A 465 -11.26 -8.53 -14.04
C GLY A 465 -10.13 -7.89 -14.85
N HIS A 466 -9.60 -6.75 -14.38
CA HIS A 466 -8.58 -5.98 -15.07
C HIS A 466 -7.32 -5.81 -14.23
N SER A 467 -6.28 -5.31 -14.88
CA SER A 467 -4.98 -5.13 -14.24
C SER A 467 -4.22 -3.91 -14.73
N ILE A 468 -3.39 -3.40 -13.82
CA ILE A 468 -2.29 -2.49 -14.14
C ILE A 468 -0.98 -3.22 -13.84
N ARG A 469 -0.14 -3.34 -14.86
CA ARG A 469 1.19 -3.94 -14.78
C ARG A 469 2.26 -2.89 -15.01
N PHE A 470 3.32 -2.95 -14.21
CA PHE A 470 4.52 -2.13 -14.40
C PHE A 470 5.76 -3.01 -14.44
N GLN A 471 6.64 -2.83 -15.42
CA GLN A 471 7.82 -3.69 -15.51
C GLN A 471 8.82 -3.43 -14.37
N HIS A 472 8.95 -2.16 -13.95
CA HIS A 472 9.92 -1.69 -12.97
C HIS A 472 9.31 -1.56 -11.56
N GLU A 473 10.03 -0.93 -10.63
CA GLU A 473 9.48 -0.52 -9.34
C GLU A 473 8.46 0.61 -9.51
N TRP A 474 7.47 0.66 -8.62
CA TRP A 474 6.46 1.72 -8.58
C TRP A 474 6.39 2.30 -7.18
N THR A 475 6.66 3.60 -7.06
CA THR A 475 6.44 4.35 -5.82
C THR A 475 5.20 5.21 -5.97
N PHE A 476 4.22 5.03 -5.07
CA PHE A 476 3.11 5.96 -4.87
C PHE A 476 3.55 7.00 -3.84
N GLY A 477 3.50 8.28 -4.22
CA GLY A 477 3.86 9.40 -3.34
C GLY A 477 2.72 9.85 -2.44
N GLY A 478 2.92 10.91 -1.67
CA GLY A 478 2.02 11.31 -0.57
C GLY A 478 0.58 11.64 -0.97
N GLU A 479 0.34 12.00 -2.23
CA GLU A 479 -1.01 12.26 -2.77
C GLU A 479 -1.51 11.12 -3.68
N GLY A 480 -0.68 10.10 -3.92
CA GLY A 480 -1.00 8.97 -4.78
C GLY A 480 -2.13 8.11 -4.23
N LEU A 481 -3.07 7.73 -5.10
CA LEU A 481 -4.19 6.85 -4.76
C LEU A 481 -4.24 5.64 -5.70
N LEU A 482 -4.14 4.45 -5.11
CA LEU A 482 -4.46 3.19 -5.77
C LEU A 482 -5.87 2.72 -5.36
N SER A 483 -6.83 2.79 -6.28
CA SER A 483 -8.22 2.43 -6.03
C SER A 483 -8.62 1.17 -6.80
N PHE A 484 -9.08 0.16 -6.07
CA PHE A 484 -9.69 -1.05 -6.61
C PHE A 484 -11.21 -0.93 -6.53
N ILE A 485 -11.87 -1.04 -7.68
CA ILE A 485 -13.31 -0.86 -7.83
C ILE A 485 -13.97 -2.07 -8.50
N ASP A 486 -15.30 -2.05 -8.52
CA ASP A 486 -16.17 -3.04 -9.15
C ASP A 486 -16.09 -4.45 -8.52
N ALA A 487 -17.25 -4.99 -8.17
CA ALA A 487 -17.36 -6.29 -7.52
C ALA A 487 -17.25 -7.47 -8.51
N GLY A 488 -16.91 -8.65 -7.99
CA GLY A 488 -17.15 -9.95 -8.63
C GLY A 488 -15.95 -10.60 -9.34
N ALA A 489 -15.01 -9.83 -9.88
CA ALA A 489 -13.78 -10.35 -10.49
C ALA A 489 -12.54 -9.71 -9.87
N LEU A 490 -11.39 -10.37 -10.02
CA LEU A 490 -10.14 -9.91 -9.43
C LEU A 490 -9.61 -8.67 -10.14
N ALA A 491 -9.39 -7.59 -9.41
CA ALA A 491 -8.65 -6.40 -9.83
C ALA A 491 -7.20 -6.54 -9.35
N GLU A 492 -6.22 -6.47 -10.26
CA GLU A 492 -4.82 -6.77 -9.94
C GLU A 492 -3.86 -5.63 -10.27
N PHE A 493 -3.06 -5.23 -9.30
CA PHE A 493 -1.89 -4.38 -9.49
C PHE A 493 -0.62 -5.21 -9.35
N TYR A 494 0.31 -5.14 -10.30
CA TYR A 494 1.55 -5.91 -10.17
C TYR A 494 2.78 -5.39 -10.90
N THR A 495 3.96 -5.75 -10.36
CA THR A 495 5.29 -5.45 -10.92
C THR A 495 6.04 -6.74 -11.34
N THR A 496 7.01 -6.70 -12.29
CA THR A 496 7.59 -7.93 -12.88
C THR A 496 9.13 -8.13 -12.95
N GLU A 497 10.03 -7.14 -12.83
CA GLU A 497 11.49 -7.36 -13.02
C GLU A 497 12.42 -6.59 -12.05
N PRO A 498 13.59 -7.16 -11.64
CA PRO A 498 13.83 -8.58 -11.33
C PRO A 498 13.29 -8.95 -9.94
N ALA A 499 12.79 -7.97 -9.19
CA ALA A 499 12.00 -8.07 -7.98
C ALA A 499 11.26 -6.74 -7.85
N GLY A 500 10.39 -6.39 -8.80
CA GLY A 500 9.78 -5.05 -8.82
C GLY A 500 9.18 -4.70 -7.44
N HIS A 501 9.62 -3.61 -6.84
CA HIS A 501 9.12 -3.17 -5.54
C HIS A 501 7.91 -2.26 -5.73
N VAL A 502 6.95 -2.36 -4.83
CA VAL A 502 5.84 -1.41 -4.74
C VAL A 502 5.97 -0.71 -3.40
N THR A 503 6.10 0.62 -3.43
CA THR A 503 6.24 1.44 -2.23
C THR A 503 5.07 2.40 -2.13
N PHE A 504 4.41 2.41 -0.98
CA PHE A 504 3.37 3.37 -0.63
C PHE A 504 3.95 4.38 0.37
N ASP A 505 4.34 5.57 -0.10
CA ASP A 505 5.05 6.62 0.67
C ASP A 505 4.11 7.77 1.05
N GLY A 506 3.28 7.54 2.07
CA GLY A 506 2.23 8.49 2.46
C GLY A 506 0.94 8.40 1.62
N SER A 507 0.96 7.57 0.59
CA SER A 507 -0.14 7.32 -0.35
C SER A 507 -1.32 6.54 0.24
N GLU A 508 -2.42 6.50 -0.50
CA GLU A 508 -3.64 5.77 -0.15
C GLU A 508 -3.88 4.55 -1.04
N VAL A 509 -4.34 3.46 -0.43
CA VAL A 509 -4.90 2.27 -1.08
C VAL A 509 -6.35 2.12 -0.64
N ASP A 510 -7.28 2.18 -1.58
CA ASP A 510 -8.71 2.06 -1.32
C ASP A 510 -9.28 0.84 -2.06
N VAL A 511 -9.96 -0.05 -1.33
CA VAL A 511 -10.56 -1.26 -1.89
C VAL A 511 -12.07 -1.21 -1.67
N ALA A 512 -12.80 -0.83 -2.72
CA ALA A 512 -14.23 -0.57 -2.68
C ALA A 512 -15.06 -1.78 -2.21
N THR A 513 -16.29 -1.51 -1.77
CA THR A 513 -17.24 -2.54 -1.29
C THR A 513 -17.35 -3.72 -2.26
N ASP A 514 -17.26 -4.93 -1.73
CA ASP A 514 -17.33 -6.20 -2.48
C ASP A 514 -16.26 -6.40 -3.57
N ALA A 515 -15.24 -5.53 -3.65
CA ALA A 515 -14.13 -5.66 -4.61
C ALA A 515 -13.13 -6.73 -4.16
N LEU A 516 -12.59 -7.47 -5.13
CA LEU A 516 -11.51 -8.42 -4.93
C LEU A 516 -10.22 -7.81 -5.47
N ALA A 517 -9.34 -7.37 -4.59
CA ALA A 517 -8.08 -6.73 -4.95
C ALA A 517 -6.88 -7.64 -4.67
N ARG A 518 -5.85 -7.53 -5.52
CA ARG A 518 -4.55 -8.15 -5.30
C ARG A 518 -3.42 -7.20 -5.68
N ILE A 519 -2.45 -7.07 -4.78
CA ILE A 519 -1.16 -6.43 -5.04
C ILE A 519 -0.11 -7.55 -5.11
N ARG A 520 0.62 -7.64 -6.23
CA ARG A 520 1.69 -8.61 -6.43
C ARG A 520 2.99 -7.90 -6.82
N ALA A 521 4.06 -8.15 -6.08
CA ALA A 521 5.35 -7.51 -6.28
C ALA A 521 6.48 -8.46 -5.84
N GLY A 522 7.74 -8.04 -5.99
CA GLY A 522 8.85 -8.65 -5.26
C GLY A 522 8.76 -8.36 -3.76
N VAL A 523 8.53 -7.08 -3.42
CA VAL A 523 8.27 -6.59 -2.06
C VAL A 523 7.20 -5.50 -2.11
N ILE A 524 6.29 -5.52 -1.14
CA ILE A 524 5.30 -4.46 -0.89
C ILE A 524 5.75 -3.70 0.36
N THR A 525 6.01 -2.41 0.23
CA THR A 525 6.45 -1.56 1.36
C THR A 525 5.39 -0.51 1.65
N PHE A 526 4.85 -0.52 2.87
CA PHE A 526 4.03 0.57 3.39
C PHE A 526 4.87 1.44 4.32
N LYS A 527 5.18 2.66 3.89
CA LYS A 527 5.89 3.63 4.72
C LYS A 527 4.95 4.32 5.70
N LYS A 528 5.54 5.00 6.67
CA LYS A 528 4.80 5.84 7.62
C LYS A 528 3.92 6.84 6.87
N GLY A 529 2.63 6.86 7.21
CA GLY A 529 1.65 7.75 6.60
C GLY A 529 0.82 7.09 5.50
N ALA A 530 1.22 5.92 5.00
CA ALA A 530 0.40 5.13 4.08
C ALA A 530 -0.96 4.81 4.72
N LYS A 531 -2.03 4.90 3.93
CA LYS A 531 -3.39 4.60 4.36
C LYS A 531 -3.97 3.48 3.52
N VAL A 532 -4.49 2.45 4.17
CA VAL A 532 -5.16 1.32 3.53
C VAL A 532 -6.58 1.24 4.07
N THR A 533 -7.56 1.37 3.18
CA THR A 533 -8.98 1.25 3.51
C THR A 533 -9.57 0.07 2.75
N VAL A 534 -10.09 -0.92 3.49
CA VAL A 534 -10.75 -2.09 2.90
C VAL A 534 -12.22 -2.08 3.33
N HIS A 535 -13.12 -1.78 2.38
CA HIS A 535 -14.55 -1.61 2.65
C HIS A 535 -15.26 -2.95 2.88
N SER A 536 -16.52 -2.88 3.33
CA SER A 536 -17.37 -4.06 3.58
C SER A 536 -17.37 -5.06 2.42
N GLY A 537 -17.22 -6.34 2.73
CA GLY A 537 -17.23 -7.43 1.74
C GLY A 537 -16.00 -7.47 0.81
N ALA A 538 -15.11 -6.48 0.90
CA ALA A 538 -13.94 -6.38 0.05
C ALA A 538 -12.77 -7.19 0.61
N VAL A 539 -11.87 -7.62 -0.28
CA VAL A 539 -10.67 -8.38 0.07
C VAL A 539 -9.45 -7.75 -0.58
N LEU A 540 -8.42 -7.43 0.21
CA LEU A 540 -7.09 -7.04 -0.28
C LEU A 540 -6.09 -8.16 -0.05
N GLY A 541 -5.66 -8.82 -1.13
CA GLY A 541 -4.57 -9.81 -1.10
C GLY A 541 -3.20 -9.17 -1.27
N LEU A 542 -2.31 -9.37 -0.29
CA LEU A 542 -0.91 -8.97 -0.32
C LEU A 542 -0.05 -10.18 -0.73
N ASN A 543 0.30 -10.26 -2.01
CA ASN A 543 0.90 -11.45 -2.64
C ASN A 543 2.42 -11.27 -2.86
N ALA A 544 3.13 -10.83 -1.82
CA ALA A 544 4.58 -10.68 -1.79
C ALA A 544 5.07 -10.54 -0.34
N GLY A 545 6.39 -10.52 -0.13
CA GLY A 545 6.96 -10.03 1.13
C GLY A 545 6.45 -8.62 1.42
N THR A 546 5.91 -8.38 2.61
CA THR A 546 5.29 -7.10 2.99
C THR A 546 6.00 -6.47 4.17
N GLU A 547 6.49 -5.24 4.00
CA GLU A 547 7.14 -4.47 5.06
C GLU A 547 6.23 -3.35 5.56
N PHE A 548 5.99 -3.32 6.87
CA PHE A 548 5.16 -2.34 7.57
C PHE A 548 6.04 -1.37 8.38
N TYR A 549 6.19 -0.15 7.89
CA TYR A 549 6.86 0.96 8.60
C TYR A 549 5.83 1.92 9.23
N GLY A 550 4.71 1.37 9.72
CA GLY A 550 3.58 2.13 10.27
C GLY A 550 2.47 2.30 9.23
N GLY A 551 1.75 3.42 9.29
CA GLY A 551 0.56 3.66 8.46
C GLY A 551 -0.74 3.38 9.19
N THR A 552 -1.86 3.47 8.48
CA THR A 552 -3.21 3.19 9.00
C THR A 552 -3.90 2.17 8.11
N TYR A 553 -4.41 1.10 8.71
CA TYR A 553 -5.09 0.02 8.00
C TYR A 553 -6.46 -0.13 8.63
N THR A 554 -7.51 0.22 7.89
CA THR A 554 -8.87 0.37 8.44
C THR A 554 -9.92 -0.22 7.52
N GLY A 555 -11.11 -0.49 8.07
CA GLY A 555 -12.32 -0.77 7.30
C GLY A 555 -12.92 -2.13 7.59
N SER A 556 -14.16 -2.36 7.15
CA SER A 556 -14.93 -3.56 7.51
C SER A 556 -14.73 -4.75 6.56
N GLY A 557 -13.64 -4.77 5.80
CA GLY A 557 -13.30 -5.87 4.88
C GLY A 557 -12.14 -6.73 5.40
N THR A 558 -11.56 -7.50 4.47
CA THR A 558 -10.49 -8.47 4.76
C THR A 558 -9.16 -8.03 4.17
N ILE A 559 -8.10 -7.99 4.98
CA ILE A 559 -6.72 -8.01 4.48
C ILE A 559 -6.22 -9.45 4.55
N ARG A 560 -5.68 -9.97 3.44
CA ARG A 560 -5.11 -11.31 3.35
C ARG A 560 -3.61 -11.23 3.12
N GLN A 561 -2.84 -11.72 4.09
CA GLN A 561 -1.38 -11.75 4.02
C GLN A 561 -0.91 -13.09 3.42
N ASN A 562 -0.57 -13.10 2.12
CA ASN A 562 -0.17 -14.33 1.43
C ASN A 562 1.36 -14.54 1.39
N GLY A 563 2.15 -13.46 1.43
CA GLY A 563 3.62 -13.55 1.55
C GLY A 563 4.09 -13.15 2.94
N PHE A 564 5.36 -13.39 3.27
CA PHE A 564 5.92 -13.05 4.58
C PHE A 564 5.71 -11.58 4.97
N ALA A 565 5.50 -11.30 6.25
CA ALA A 565 5.35 -9.96 6.78
C ALA A 565 6.54 -9.57 7.68
N ALA A 566 6.97 -8.32 7.59
CA ALA A 566 7.94 -7.71 8.50
C ALA A 566 7.35 -6.41 9.08
N VAL A 567 7.14 -6.37 10.39
CA VAL A 567 6.65 -5.20 11.11
C VAL A 567 7.86 -4.43 11.63
N VAL A 568 8.37 -3.53 10.79
CA VAL A 568 9.61 -2.79 11.02
C VAL A 568 9.43 -1.69 12.06
N THR A 569 8.26 -1.06 12.06
CA THR A 569 7.86 -0.14 13.13
C THR A 569 6.45 -0.46 13.60
N SER A 570 6.10 -0.03 14.81
CA SER A 570 4.79 -0.33 15.41
C SER A 570 3.64 -0.01 14.45
N THR A 571 2.83 -1.03 14.17
CA THR A 571 1.75 -1.01 13.18
C THR A 571 0.50 -1.61 13.79
N THR A 572 -0.64 -0.94 13.57
CA THR A 572 -1.96 -1.43 13.97
C THR A 572 -2.77 -1.74 12.72
N ILE A 573 -3.33 -2.95 12.67
CA ILE A 573 -4.30 -3.39 11.67
C ILE A 573 -5.69 -3.37 12.30
N ASP A 574 -6.60 -2.54 11.79
CA ASP A 574 -7.95 -2.30 12.32
C ASP A 574 -9.02 -2.59 11.26
N VAL A 575 -9.06 -3.84 10.82
CA VAL A 575 -10.00 -4.33 9.80
C VAL A 575 -10.94 -5.41 10.34
N ALA A 576 -12.02 -5.75 9.65
CA ALA A 576 -12.90 -6.83 10.10
C ALA A 576 -12.16 -8.18 10.17
N GLU A 577 -11.39 -8.53 9.14
CA GLU A 577 -10.59 -9.76 9.13
C GLU A 577 -9.17 -9.52 8.65
N TYR A 578 -8.19 -10.02 9.43
CA TYR A 578 -6.81 -10.16 8.97
C TYR A 578 -6.53 -11.64 8.76
N ASP A 579 -6.77 -12.13 7.55
CA ASP A 579 -6.48 -13.49 7.12
C ASP A 579 -4.96 -13.69 7.07
N TRP A 580 -4.44 -14.30 8.14
CA TRP A 580 -3.01 -14.35 8.44
C TRP A 580 -2.32 -15.58 7.84
N ASP A 581 -3.06 -16.64 7.55
CA ASP A 581 -2.56 -17.86 6.91
C ASP A 581 -2.71 -17.85 5.39
N GLY A 582 -3.49 -16.93 4.84
CA GLY A 582 -3.67 -16.76 3.41
C GLY A 582 -4.58 -17.85 2.81
N TYR A 583 -4.76 -17.80 1.48
CA TYR A 583 -5.71 -18.71 0.81
C TYR A 583 -5.03 -19.92 0.19
N ASN A 584 -5.21 -21.11 0.79
CA ASN A 584 -4.76 -22.41 0.23
C ASN A 584 -3.28 -22.42 -0.21
N LEU A 585 -2.41 -21.72 0.53
CA LEU A 585 -0.99 -21.68 0.20
C LEU A 585 -0.28 -22.93 0.72
N PRO A 586 0.70 -23.46 -0.02
CA PRO A 586 1.49 -24.61 0.42
C PRO A 586 2.41 -24.28 1.62
N THR A 587 2.69 -22.98 1.84
CA THR A 587 3.47 -22.46 2.95
C THR A 587 2.70 -21.30 3.59
N PRO A 588 2.37 -21.37 4.89
CA PRO A 588 1.77 -20.25 5.61
C PRO A 588 2.67 -18.99 5.58
N SER A 589 2.07 -17.82 5.82
CA SER A 589 2.82 -16.57 5.91
C SER A 589 3.48 -16.41 7.28
N ASP A 590 4.81 -16.39 7.33
CA ASP A 590 5.58 -15.98 8.52
C ASP A 590 5.53 -14.47 8.76
N THR A 591 5.68 -14.06 10.02
CA THR A 591 5.70 -12.65 10.45
C THR A 591 6.85 -12.38 11.39
N LEU A 592 7.73 -11.45 11.01
CA LEU A 592 8.77 -10.90 11.89
C LEU A 592 8.28 -9.58 12.48
N VAL A 593 8.29 -9.45 13.81
CA VAL A 593 8.10 -8.16 14.49
C VAL A 593 9.47 -7.67 14.96
N GLU A 594 9.94 -6.58 14.36
CA GLU A 594 11.27 -6.03 14.59
C GLU A 594 11.45 -5.46 16.00
N ALA A 595 12.71 -5.21 16.38
CA ALA A 595 13.06 -4.82 17.74
C ALA A 595 12.35 -3.52 18.16
N ASN A 596 11.74 -3.53 19.35
CA ASN A 596 10.92 -2.45 19.91
C ASN A 596 9.64 -2.11 19.11
N ALA A 597 9.28 -2.89 18.09
CA ALA A 597 8.02 -2.70 17.37
C ALA A 597 6.86 -3.41 18.07
N THR A 598 5.65 -2.89 17.89
CA THR A 598 4.40 -3.55 18.28
C THR A 598 3.59 -3.87 17.03
N PHE A 599 3.27 -5.14 16.82
CA PHE A 599 2.26 -5.53 15.84
C PHE A 599 0.92 -5.70 16.55
N ARG A 600 -0.01 -4.79 16.29
CA ARG A 600 -1.34 -4.82 16.89
C ARG A 600 -2.39 -5.21 15.85
N LEU A 601 -3.18 -6.23 16.16
CA LEU A 601 -4.35 -6.62 15.40
C LEU A 601 -5.60 -6.25 16.21
N ASN A 602 -6.46 -5.40 15.67
CA ASN A 602 -7.80 -5.12 16.20
C ASN A 602 -8.79 -5.62 15.16
N VAL A 603 -9.20 -6.87 15.27
CA VAL A 603 -9.96 -7.56 14.21
C VAL A 603 -11.12 -8.35 14.78
N GLU A 604 -12.13 -8.65 13.97
CA GLU A 604 -13.20 -9.58 14.36
C GLU A 604 -12.77 -11.04 14.20
N SER A 605 -11.87 -11.32 13.26
CA SER A 605 -11.38 -12.66 12.88
C SER A 605 -9.95 -12.58 12.34
N ILE A 606 -9.18 -13.68 12.47
CA ILE A 606 -7.86 -13.86 11.84
C ILE A 606 -7.88 -14.87 10.68
N GLY A 607 -9.05 -15.14 10.09
CA GLY A 607 -9.23 -16.10 8.99
C GLY A 607 -9.29 -17.59 9.40
N GLY A 608 -8.92 -17.92 10.64
CA GLY A 608 -8.95 -19.29 11.14
C GLY A 608 -7.93 -19.54 12.24
N ALA A 609 -7.42 -20.76 12.32
CA ALA A 609 -6.25 -21.07 13.14
C ALA A 609 -5.00 -20.71 12.33
N TYR A 610 -4.15 -19.83 12.85
CA TYR A 610 -2.93 -19.42 12.18
C TYR A 610 -1.90 -20.56 12.21
N ASN A 611 -1.27 -20.88 11.08
CA ASN A 611 -0.33 -22.01 10.95
C ASN A 611 1.09 -21.59 10.57
N GLY A 612 1.41 -20.29 10.50
CA GLY A 612 2.77 -19.81 10.21
C GLY A 612 3.63 -19.56 11.45
N GLY A 613 4.82 -19.01 11.23
CA GLY A 613 5.74 -18.58 12.28
C GLY A 613 5.63 -17.08 12.61
N VAL A 614 5.47 -16.72 13.88
CA VAL A 614 5.64 -15.34 14.36
C VAL A 614 6.91 -15.23 15.18
N HIS A 615 7.84 -14.38 14.74
CA HIS A 615 9.12 -14.15 15.42
C HIS A 615 9.15 -12.75 16.03
N LEU A 616 9.35 -12.68 17.34
CA LEU A 616 9.40 -11.44 18.10
C LEU A 616 10.86 -11.11 18.44
N ALA A 617 11.41 -10.07 17.81
CA ALA A 617 12.75 -9.56 18.07
C ALA A 617 12.87 -8.90 19.47
N ASP A 618 14.03 -8.29 19.76
CA ASP A 618 14.32 -7.70 21.07
C ASP A 618 13.26 -6.66 21.48
N HIS A 619 12.55 -6.92 22.59
CA HIS A 619 11.46 -6.07 23.09
C HIS A 619 10.26 -5.90 22.12
N ALA A 620 10.11 -6.79 21.15
CA ALA A 620 8.96 -6.77 20.25
C ALA A 620 7.67 -7.25 20.96
N VAL A 621 6.52 -6.70 20.54
CA VAL A 621 5.21 -7.01 21.11
C VAL A 621 4.26 -7.48 20.03
N LEU A 622 3.65 -8.65 20.22
CA LEU A 622 2.46 -9.09 19.49
C LEU A 622 1.22 -8.82 20.35
N ASP A 623 0.28 -8.03 19.84
CA ASP A 623 -0.93 -7.61 20.52
C ASP A 623 -2.15 -7.96 19.66
N VAL A 624 -2.83 -9.07 19.95
CA VAL A 624 -3.96 -9.57 19.14
C VAL A 624 -5.25 -9.36 19.90
N ASN A 625 -6.13 -8.49 19.39
CA ASN A 625 -7.43 -8.17 19.98
C ASN A 625 -8.55 -8.65 19.04
N ILE A 626 -9.26 -9.69 19.46
CA ILE A 626 -10.43 -10.23 18.76
C ILE A 626 -11.69 -9.56 19.30
N LEU A 627 -12.33 -8.74 18.47
CA LEU A 627 -13.44 -7.86 18.86
C LEU A 627 -14.82 -8.55 18.79
N ALA A 628 -14.90 -9.73 18.15
CA ALA A 628 -16.14 -10.48 17.95
C ALA A 628 -16.14 -11.84 18.67
N GLY A 629 -17.33 -12.43 18.79
CA GLY A 629 -17.52 -13.77 19.36
C GLY A 629 -17.06 -13.89 20.81
N PHE A 630 -16.38 -15.00 21.14
CA PHE A 630 -15.78 -15.20 22.46
C PHE A 630 -14.44 -14.46 22.63
N GLY A 631 -13.99 -13.71 21.63
CA GLY A 631 -12.71 -13.00 21.67
C GLY A 631 -11.50 -13.92 21.75
N VAL A 632 -11.56 -15.14 21.19
CA VAL A 632 -10.49 -16.15 21.23
C VAL A 632 -9.90 -16.34 19.84
N TRP A 633 -8.58 -16.46 19.75
CA TRP A 633 -7.87 -16.86 18.53
C TRP A 633 -7.03 -18.12 18.75
N GLN A 634 -6.54 -18.72 17.66
CA GLN A 634 -5.86 -20.02 17.71
C GLN A 634 -4.53 -20.00 16.97
N LEU A 635 -3.49 -20.51 17.64
CA LEU A 635 -2.26 -21.00 17.03
C LEU A 635 -2.48 -22.47 16.66
N GLY A 636 -2.42 -22.77 15.36
CA GLY A 636 -2.67 -24.08 14.79
C GLY A 636 -1.55 -25.10 15.06
N PRO A 637 -1.73 -26.37 14.65
CA PRO A 637 -0.75 -27.44 14.95
C PRO A 637 0.63 -27.23 14.32
N GLU A 638 0.70 -26.51 13.20
CA GLU A 638 1.95 -26.23 12.46
C GLU A 638 2.54 -24.86 12.81
N SER A 639 1.86 -24.06 13.65
CA SER A 639 2.29 -22.71 13.98
C SER A 639 3.48 -22.69 14.92
N GLU A 640 4.24 -21.61 14.83
CA GLU A 640 5.34 -21.31 15.74
C GLU A 640 5.24 -19.87 16.26
N LEU A 641 5.40 -19.66 17.56
CA LEU A 641 5.59 -18.34 18.17
C LEU A 641 6.95 -18.30 18.86
N VAL A 642 7.91 -17.59 18.25
CA VAL A 642 9.29 -17.48 18.74
C VAL A 642 9.53 -16.14 19.39
N PHE A 643 9.88 -16.14 20.66
CA PHE A 643 10.46 -15.01 21.37
C PHE A 643 11.98 -15.05 21.23
N LEU A 644 12.53 -14.24 20.32
CA LEU A 644 13.99 -14.18 20.11
C LEU A 644 14.68 -13.59 21.34
N LYS A 645 14.13 -12.50 21.90
CA LYS A 645 14.63 -11.86 23.12
C LYS A 645 13.63 -10.88 23.71
N ASN A 646 13.36 -10.95 25.02
CA ASN A 646 12.53 -9.97 25.74
C ASN A 646 11.15 -9.67 25.11
N GLY A 647 10.56 -10.62 24.37
CA GLY A 647 9.34 -10.39 23.62
C GLY A 647 8.08 -10.56 24.47
N ARG A 648 6.95 -10.00 24.00
CA ARG A 648 5.67 -10.04 24.73
C ARG A 648 4.50 -10.44 23.82
N LEU A 649 3.67 -11.34 24.30
CA LEU A 649 2.36 -11.64 23.73
C LEU A 649 1.27 -11.08 24.64
N GLN A 650 0.35 -10.27 24.11
CA GLN A 650 -0.76 -9.68 24.86
C GLN A 650 -2.06 -9.63 24.03
N GLY A 651 -3.17 -9.25 24.67
CA GLY A 651 -4.48 -9.10 24.04
C GLY A 651 -5.47 -10.20 24.41
N SER A 652 -6.28 -10.61 23.44
CA SER A 652 -7.32 -11.63 23.52
C SER A 652 -6.79 -13.03 23.86
N PRO A 653 -7.61 -13.87 24.52
CA PRO A 653 -7.25 -15.26 24.81
C PRO A 653 -6.80 -16.07 23.58
N VAL A 654 -5.77 -16.90 23.75
CA VAL A 654 -5.21 -17.76 22.71
C VAL A 654 -5.30 -19.25 23.08
N ILE A 655 -5.73 -20.08 22.12
CA ILE A 655 -5.56 -21.55 22.21
C ILE A 655 -4.32 -21.92 21.41
N VAL A 656 -3.38 -22.58 22.07
CA VAL A 656 -2.11 -22.98 21.48
C VAL A 656 -2.18 -24.44 21.09
N ARG A 657 -1.92 -24.78 19.83
CA ARG A 657 -1.85 -26.18 19.36
C ARG A 657 -0.49 -26.54 18.76
N GLY A 658 0.34 -25.54 18.47
CA GLY A 658 1.69 -25.66 17.93
C GLY A 658 2.79 -25.35 18.96
N LEU A 659 3.86 -24.72 18.48
CA LEU A 659 5.08 -24.42 19.23
C LEU A 659 5.07 -22.99 19.79
N ILE A 660 5.49 -22.84 21.04
CA ILE A 660 6.00 -21.58 21.61
C ILE A 660 7.47 -21.79 21.97
N GLU A 661 8.35 -20.89 21.55
CA GLU A 661 9.78 -20.98 21.84
C GLU A 661 10.31 -19.68 22.45
N ALA A 662 10.99 -19.76 23.59
CA ALA A 662 11.69 -18.64 24.23
C ALA A 662 13.20 -18.86 24.15
N GLN A 663 13.87 -18.12 23.27
CA GLN A 663 15.29 -18.35 22.94
C GLN A 663 16.27 -17.57 23.83
N ALA A 664 15.91 -16.36 24.24
CA ALA A 664 16.76 -15.55 25.13
C ALA A 664 15.96 -14.51 25.92
N GLY A 665 16.60 -13.92 26.93
CA GLY A 665 16.04 -12.79 27.68
C GLY A 665 14.82 -13.15 28.51
N SER A 666 14.06 -12.13 28.92
CA SER A 666 12.87 -12.27 29.76
C SER A 666 11.58 -12.05 28.98
N ASN A 667 10.93 -13.16 28.61
CA ASN A 667 9.76 -13.14 27.73
C ASN A 667 8.47 -13.24 28.55
N HIS A 668 7.38 -12.68 28.01
CA HIS A 668 6.11 -12.61 28.72
C HIS A 668 4.91 -13.01 27.85
N ILE A 669 4.05 -13.86 28.40
CA ILE A 669 2.70 -14.14 27.91
C ILE A 669 1.74 -13.44 28.88
N GLU A 670 1.15 -12.35 28.41
CA GLU A 670 0.20 -11.49 29.14
C GLU A 670 -1.23 -11.64 28.61
N ALA A 671 -1.43 -12.36 27.51
CA ALA A 671 -2.74 -12.83 27.08
C ALA A 671 -3.13 -14.10 27.84
N PRO A 672 -4.41 -14.29 28.21
CA PRO A 672 -4.88 -15.59 28.69
C PRO A 672 -4.58 -16.66 27.64
N ALA A 673 -4.08 -17.81 28.04
CA ALA A 673 -3.65 -18.83 27.08
C ALA A 673 -4.00 -20.24 27.54
N THR A 674 -4.32 -21.12 26.60
CA THR A 674 -4.61 -22.54 26.88
C THR A 674 -3.74 -23.42 26.01
N LEU A 675 -2.88 -24.24 26.64
CA LEU A 675 -2.18 -25.33 25.97
C LEU A 675 -3.10 -26.53 25.83
N THR A 676 -2.97 -27.22 24.71
CA THR A 676 -3.69 -28.45 24.38
C THR A 676 -2.73 -29.63 24.36
N GLY A 677 -3.24 -30.85 24.23
CA GLY A 677 -2.42 -32.07 24.14
C GLY A 677 -1.31 -32.06 23.07
N SER A 678 -1.42 -31.24 22.02
CA SER A 678 -0.41 -31.10 20.97
C SER A 678 0.59 -29.95 21.19
N SER A 679 0.37 -29.10 22.19
CA SER A 679 1.25 -27.95 22.43
C SER A 679 2.63 -28.36 22.90
N LEU A 680 3.63 -27.65 22.39
CA LEU A 680 5.01 -27.71 22.87
C LEU A 680 5.46 -26.30 23.24
N VAL A 681 5.94 -26.11 24.46
CA VAL A 681 6.63 -24.88 24.87
C VAL A 681 8.09 -25.22 25.11
N ARG A 682 9.00 -24.53 24.42
CA ARG A 682 10.45 -24.65 24.59
C ARG A 682 11.00 -23.40 25.25
N ILE A 683 11.86 -23.59 26.25
CA ILE A 683 12.61 -22.51 26.89
C ILE A 683 14.10 -22.87 26.79
N ALA A 684 14.86 -22.06 26.06
CA ALA A 684 16.29 -22.26 25.88
C ALA A 684 17.06 -22.01 27.19
N ASP A 685 18.29 -22.53 27.24
CA ASP A 685 19.21 -22.31 28.37
C ASP A 685 19.37 -20.82 28.66
N LYS A 686 19.18 -20.42 29.93
CA LYS A 686 19.22 -19.03 30.43
C LYS A 686 18.15 -18.08 29.89
N ALA A 687 17.18 -18.56 29.12
CA ALA A 687 15.99 -17.79 28.78
C ALA A 687 14.95 -17.91 29.90
N SER A 688 14.06 -16.91 29.99
CA SER A 688 12.89 -17.00 30.85
C SER A 688 11.58 -16.75 30.12
N LEU A 689 10.52 -17.43 30.59
CA LEU A 689 9.15 -17.25 30.14
C LEU A 689 8.25 -16.98 31.35
N SER A 690 7.49 -15.89 31.30
CA SER A 690 6.54 -15.50 32.35
C SER A 690 5.11 -15.63 31.86
N MET A 691 4.28 -16.37 32.60
CA MET A 691 2.84 -16.47 32.38
C MET A 691 2.13 -15.50 33.34
N LYS A 692 1.71 -14.35 32.82
CA LYS A 692 1.16 -13.22 33.59
C LYS A 692 -0.37 -13.11 33.57
N ALA A 693 -1.03 -13.89 32.73
CA ALA A 693 -2.49 -13.97 32.65
C ALA A 693 -2.97 -15.41 32.85
N PRO A 694 -4.27 -15.64 33.16
CA PRO A 694 -4.78 -16.97 33.46
C PRO A 694 -4.43 -17.99 32.37
N PHE A 695 -3.97 -19.16 32.79
CA PHE A 695 -3.40 -20.15 31.88
C PHE A 695 -4.01 -21.54 32.05
N GLY A 696 -4.44 -22.17 30.95
CA GLY A 696 -4.96 -23.53 30.92
C GLY A 696 -3.89 -24.54 30.50
N LEU A 697 -3.73 -25.60 31.28
CA LEU A 697 -2.86 -26.74 30.98
C LEU A 697 -3.74 -27.93 30.58
N GLY A 698 -4.25 -27.90 29.35
CA GLY A 698 -5.10 -28.94 28.76
C GLY A 698 -4.34 -30.07 28.06
N GLY A 699 -3.14 -30.40 28.53
CA GLY A 699 -2.22 -31.35 27.92
C GLY A 699 -0.98 -30.68 27.32
N GLY A 700 -0.08 -31.46 26.73
CA GLY A 700 1.16 -30.97 26.11
C GLY A 700 2.37 -30.97 27.06
N VAL A 701 3.45 -30.31 26.64
CA VAL A 701 4.73 -30.30 27.37
C VAL A 701 5.33 -28.89 27.36
N ILE A 702 5.77 -28.43 28.54
CA ILE A 702 6.74 -27.34 28.67
C ILE A 702 8.09 -27.98 28.96
N ALA A 703 9.08 -27.77 28.11
CA ALA A 703 10.40 -28.40 28.25
C ALA A 703 11.54 -27.44 27.87
N THR A 704 12.73 -27.77 28.34
CA THR A 704 14.00 -27.28 27.79
C THR A 704 14.26 -27.88 26.41
N GLU A 705 15.20 -27.31 25.65
CA GLU A 705 15.64 -27.89 24.37
C GLU A 705 16.18 -29.33 24.53
N SER A 706 16.88 -29.60 25.63
CA SER A 706 17.51 -30.90 25.88
C SER A 706 16.53 -31.94 26.45
N GLY A 707 15.35 -31.50 26.92
CA GLY A 707 14.43 -32.32 27.71
C GLY A 707 14.93 -32.65 29.12
N LEU A 708 16.06 -32.07 29.54
CA LEU A 708 16.62 -32.15 30.89
C LEU A 708 16.65 -30.75 31.52
N PRO A 709 16.53 -30.62 32.86
CA PRO A 709 16.69 -29.32 33.52
C PRO A 709 18.04 -28.65 33.19
N ASP A 710 18.01 -27.40 32.73
CA ASP A 710 19.16 -26.53 32.40
C ASP A 710 19.09 -25.21 33.20
N ASP A 711 19.58 -24.07 32.71
CA ASP A 711 19.43 -22.77 33.41
C ASP A 711 18.22 -21.94 32.90
N SER A 712 17.26 -22.55 32.19
CA SER A 712 16.00 -21.92 31.81
C SER A 712 15.11 -21.62 33.02
N THR A 713 14.22 -20.64 32.89
CA THR A 713 13.31 -20.23 33.97
C THR A 713 11.87 -20.07 33.49
N LEU A 714 10.91 -20.67 34.20
CA LEU A 714 9.47 -20.47 33.98
C LEU A 714 8.84 -19.81 35.22
N HIS A 715 8.18 -18.67 35.03
CA HIS A 715 7.43 -17.98 36.07
C HIS A 715 5.93 -18.14 35.83
N GLN A 716 5.19 -18.62 36.82
CA GLN A 716 3.73 -18.65 36.82
C GLN A 716 3.21 -17.56 37.77
N TYR A 717 2.75 -16.43 37.24
CA TYR A 717 2.21 -15.31 38.03
C TYR A 717 0.70 -15.36 38.20
N ALA A 718 0.00 -16.05 37.29
CA ALA A 718 -1.45 -16.04 37.24
C ALA A 718 -2.05 -17.40 37.59
N THR A 719 -3.37 -17.40 37.76
CA THR A 719 -4.17 -18.61 37.96
C THR A 719 -3.91 -19.62 36.85
N SER A 720 -3.58 -20.87 37.21
CA SER A 720 -3.49 -21.98 36.26
C SER A 720 -4.51 -23.08 36.54
N ASN A 721 -5.03 -23.68 35.48
CA ASN A 721 -5.99 -24.78 35.56
C ASN A 721 -5.49 -25.98 34.76
N VAL A 722 -5.16 -27.07 35.45
CA VAL A 722 -4.65 -28.32 34.86
C VAL A 722 -5.83 -29.24 34.57
N LEU A 723 -6.13 -29.41 33.28
CA LEU A 723 -7.31 -30.15 32.81
C LEU A 723 -6.97 -31.59 32.42
N GLU A 724 -5.73 -31.85 32.01
CA GLU A 724 -5.25 -33.17 31.57
C GLU A 724 -3.86 -33.48 32.14
N HIS A 725 -3.12 -34.43 31.56
CA HIS A 725 -1.72 -34.68 31.93
C HIS A 725 -0.81 -33.64 31.27
N HIS A 726 -0.13 -32.84 32.08
CA HIS A 726 0.86 -31.88 31.64
C HIS A 726 2.22 -32.14 32.31
N ARG A 727 3.30 -31.97 31.54
CA ARG A 727 4.68 -32.09 32.05
C ARG A 727 5.43 -30.78 31.85
N ILE A 728 6.10 -30.34 32.91
CA ILE A 728 6.98 -29.18 32.94
C ILE A 728 8.40 -29.66 33.25
N THR A 729 9.36 -29.38 32.38
CA THR A 729 10.79 -29.63 32.58
C THR A 729 11.55 -28.34 32.32
N VAL A 730 12.07 -27.70 33.37
CA VAL A 730 12.78 -26.40 33.29
C VAL A 730 13.96 -26.38 34.24
N GLY A 731 14.84 -25.39 34.16
CA GLY A 731 15.86 -25.18 35.18
C GLY A 731 15.26 -24.74 36.50
N TYR A 732 14.58 -23.60 36.48
CA TYR A 732 13.97 -22.97 37.63
C TYR A 732 12.47 -22.80 37.37
N PHE A 733 11.65 -23.38 38.25
CA PHE A 733 10.21 -23.17 38.21
C PHE A 733 9.80 -22.25 39.35
N ASN A 734 9.44 -21.01 39.00
CA ASN A 734 8.98 -20.04 39.97
C ASN A 734 7.45 -20.03 40.01
N TRP A 735 6.93 -20.65 41.07
CA TRP A 735 5.51 -20.74 41.36
C TRP A 735 5.02 -19.55 42.22
N ASP A 736 5.86 -18.55 42.48
CA ASP A 736 5.60 -17.41 43.38
C ASP A 736 6.46 -16.23 42.93
N ALA A 737 6.07 -15.64 41.79
CA ALA A 737 7.01 -14.83 41.04
C ALA A 737 7.06 -13.34 41.43
N SER A 738 6.27 -12.90 42.44
CA SER A 738 6.45 -11.62 43.14
C SER A 738 5.53 -11.49 44.37
N ASP A 739 5.96 -10.72 45.39
CA ASP A 739 5.18 -10.29 46.56
C ASP A 739 3.86 -9.52 46.23
N ASP A 740 3.56 -9.24 44.95
CA ASP A 740 2.48 -8.38 44.49
C ASP A 740 1.24 -9.12 43.92
N THR A 741 1.31 -10.44 43.66
CA THR A 741 0.15 -11.22 43.14
C THR A 741 0.17 -12.68 43.59
N ASP A 742 -0.89 -13.11 44.29
CA ASP A 742 -1.10 -14.53 44.63
C ASP A 742 -1.34 -15.34 43.34
N SER A 743 -0.53 -16.37 43.09
CA SER A 743 -0.83 -17.37 42.05
C SER A 743 -1.74 -18.48 42.63
N TYR A 744 -2.53 -19.11 41.77
CA TYR A 744 -3.46 -20.17 42.16
C TYR A 744 -3.40 -21.28 41.13
N THR A 745 -3.03 -22.49 41.52
CA THR A 745 -3.04 -23.65 40.62
C THR A 745 -4.12 -24.62 41.03
N LYS A 746 -5.01 -24.95 40.10
CA LYS A 746 -6.03 -25.99 40.29
C LYS A 746 -5.74 -27.19 39.40
N ILE A 747 -5.63 -28.36 40.00
CA ILE A 747 -5.51 -29.65 39.30
C ILE A 747 -6.88 -30.33 39.33
N GLN A 748 -7.49 -30.52 38.16
CA GLN A 748 -8.82 -31.11 38.02
C GLN A 748 -8.85 -32.63 38.33
N PRO A 749 -10.05 -33.21 38.55
CA PRO A 749 -10.22 -34.65 38.74
C PRO A 749 -9.57 -35.49 37.64
N GLY A 750 -8.65 -36.37 38.04
CA GLY A 750 -7.90 -37.24 37.13
C GLY A 750 -6.78 -36.56 36.33
N ALA A 751 -6.58 -35.24 36.48
CA ALA A 751 -5.48 -34.53 35.83
C ALA A 751 -4.14 -34.76 36.54
N PHE A 752 -3.04 -34.58 35.80
CA PHE A 752 -1.68 -34.78 36.29
C PHE A 752 -0.81 -33.58 35.96
N LEU A 753 -0.16 -32.99 36.97
CA LEU A 753 0.88 -31.99 36.79
C LEU A 753 2.21 -32.57 37.25
N ASP A 754 3.12 -32.87 36.31
CA ASP A 754 4.48 -33.32 36.62
C ASP A 754 5.48 -32.18 36.39
N ILE A 755 6.16 -31.74 37.43
CA ILE A 755 7.19 -30.70 37.40
C ILE A 755 8.55 -31.33 37.68
N GLN A 756 9.50 -31.11 36.77
CA GLN A 756 10.91 -31.47 36.89
C GLN A 756 11.74 -30.19 36.79
N ALA A 757 12.45 -29.86 37.87
CA ALA A 757 13.29 -28.67 37.91
C ALA A 757 14.63 -28.92 38.62
N LYS A 758 15.60 -28.02 38.47
CA LYS A 758 16.73 -27.93 39.42
C LYS A 758 16.22 -27.42 40.77
N GLU A 759 15.32 -26.43 40.72
CA GLU A 759 14.78 -25.73 41.88
C GLU A 759 13.34 -25.23 41.67
N ILE A 760 12.57 -25.18 42.76
CA ILE A 760 11.23 -24.59 42.82
C ILE A 760 11.19 -23.47 43.87
N GLY A 761 10.61 -22.34 43.52
CA GLY A 761 10.42 -21.16 44.38
C GLY A 761 11.08 -19.91 43.82
N ASN A 762 11.08 -18.82 44.60
CA ASN A 762 11.55 -17.51 44.19
C ASN A 762 13.09 -17.37 44.13
N GLY A 763 13.80 -18.50 43.99
CA GLY A 763 15.25 -18.62 44.04
C GLY A 763 15.96 -18.05 42.81
N VAL A 764 15.80 -16.76 42.55
CA VAL A 764 16.78 -16.00 41.76
C VAL A 764 17.87 -15.54 42.71
N THR A 765 18.87 -16.39 42.93
CA THR A 765 20.19 -15.87 43.33
C THR A 765 21.27 -16.59 42.57
N ASP A 766 22.03 -15.79 41.82
CA ASP A 766 23.45 -15.94 41.54
C ASP A 766 24.09 -17.18 42.20
N PRO A 767 24.60 -18.15 41.41
CA PRO A 767 25.13 -19.44 41.90
C PRO A 767 26.29 -19.34 42.90
N TYR A 768 26.71 -18.13 43.30
CA TYR A 768 27.80 -17.86 44.22
C TYR A 768 27.40 -17.43 45.64
N LEU A 769 26.10 -17.29 45.98
CA LEU A 769 25.69 -16.93 47.36
C LEU A 769 25.03 -18.10 48.12
N PHE A 770 25.84 -18.79 48.93
CA PHE A 770 25.37 -19.64 50.01
C PHE A 770 24.78 -18.75 51.13
N LEU A 771 23.56 -19.06 51.59
CA LEU A 771 22.88 -18.57 52.82
C LEU A 771 21.82 -17.45 52.69
N PHE A 772 20.84 -17.61 51.80
CA PHE A 772 19.51 -17.06 52.05
C PHE A 772 18.46 -18.17 52.07
N ASP A 773 17.55 -18.09 53.05
CA ASP A 773 16.37 -18.94 53.14
C ASP A 773 15.59 -18.71 51.85
N ARG A 774 15.58 -19.72 50.97
CA ARG A 774 14.79 -19.73 49.74
C ARG A 774 13.35 -19.63 50.23
N ASN A 775 12.73 -18.46 50.08
CA ASN A 775 11.33 -18.33 50.47
C ASN A 775 10.60 -19.36 49.59
N GLY A 776 10.02 -20.40 50.21
CA GLY A 776 9.17 -21.35 49.49
C GLY A 776 8.05 -20.62 48.74
N PHE A 777 7.18 -21.34 48.04
CA PHE A 777 6.07 -20.68 47.35
C PHE A 777 4.94 -20.31 48.33
N GLY A 778 4.36 -19.13 48.13
CA GLY A 778 3.34 -18.51 49.00
C GLY A 778 1.90 -18.66 48.57
N ASP A 779 1.69 -19.50 47.57
CA ASP A 779 0.48 -19.57 46.78
C ASP A 779 -0.37 -20.80 47.08
N VAL A 780 -1.56 -20.84 46.46
CA VAL A 780 -2.55 -21.89 46.68
C VAL A 780 -2.46 -22.94 45.57
N VAL A 781 -2.35 -24.21 45.96
CA VAL A 781 -2.46 -25.37 45.06
C VAL A 781 -3.64 -26.22 45.50
N ASP A 782 -4.69 -26.23 44.68
CA ASP A 782 -5.86 -27.09 44.85
C ASP A 782 -5.69 -28.36 44.02
N ILE A 783 -5.75 -29.52 44.67
CA ILE A 783 -5.67 -30.84 44.02
C ILE A 783 -7.02 -31.52 44.17
N ASP A 784 -7.89 -31.37 43.15
CA ASP A 784 -9.23 -31.94 43.11
C ASP A 784 -9.17 -33.36 42.56
N SER A 785 -8.97 -34.38 43.41
CA SER A 785 -8.76 -35.79 42.99
C SER A 785 -7.74 -35.98 41.85
N GLY A 786 -6.80 -35.05 41.68
CA GLY A 786 -5.73 -35.08 40.70
C GLY A 786 -4.40 -35.57 41.27
N THR A 787 -3.31 -35.42 40.53
CA THR A 787 -1.96 -35.71 41.03
C THR A 787 -0.97 -34.58 40.73
N LEU A 788 -0.25 -34.15 41.77
CA LEU A 788 0.91 -33.29 41.68
C LEU A 788 2.19 -34.11 41.85
N GLY A 789 3.01 -34.19 40.80
CA GLY A 789 4.36 -34.74 40.84
C GLY A 789 5.40 -33.64 40.81
N VAL A 790 6.29 -33.61 41.80
CA VAL A 790 7.38 -32.63 41.85
C VAL A 790 8.71 -33.35 41.99
N GLN A 791 9.64 -33.13 41.08
CA GLN A 791 11.00 -33.66 41.16
C GLN A 791 11.99 -32.49 41.04
N VAL A 792 12.90 -32.38 42.01
CA VAL A 792 13.94 -31.35 42.08
C VAL A 792 15.31 -31.97 42.33
N GLY A 793 16.39 -31.23 42.09
CA GLY A 793 17.76 -31.70 42.38
C GLY A 793 18.54 -32.31 41.21
N TYR A 794 18.07 -32.14 39.97
CA TYR A 794 18.74 -32.69 38.78
C TYR A 794 19.92 -31.83 38.32
N GLU A 795 21.14 -32.14 38.76
CA GLU A 795 22.33 -31.92 37.92
C GLU A 795 23.49 -32.86 38.26
N GLY A 796 24.21 -33.30 37.22
CA GLY A 796 25.45 -34.04 37.33
C GLY A 796 26.66 -33.12 37.23
N ARG A 797 27.43 -33.05 38.32
CA ARG A 797 28.72 -32.36 38.54
C ARG A 797 28.59 -30.98 39.20
N ASP A 798 28.83 -31.00 40.50
CA ASP A 798 29.46 -29.94 41.32
C ASP A 798 28.57 -28.97 42.14
N GLY A 799 27.23 -29.12 42.18
CA GLY A 799 26.36 -28.38 43.10
C GLY A 799 25.30 -29.26 43.78
N THR A 800 25.30 -29.34 45.11
CA THR A 800 24.24 -30.04 45.86
C THR A 800 22.98 -29.17 45.92
N PHE A 801 22.10 -29.32 44.93
CA PHE A 801 20.74 -28.80 45.05
C PHE A 801 19.97 -29.64 46.08
N PRO A 802 19.06 -29.04 46.87
CA PRO A 802 18.22 -29.82 47.77
C PRO A 802 17.25 -30.70 46.96
N ASP A 803 17.20 -32.01 47.24
CA ASP A 803 16.11 -32.92 46.78
C ASP A 803 14.79 -32.62 47.51
N ARG A 804 14.43 -31.33 47.65
CA ARG A 804 13.25 -30.85 48.37
C ARG A 804 12.69 -29.57 47.78
N TRP A 805 11.39 -29.41 47.92
CA TRP A 805 10.66 -28.17 47.65
C TRP A 805 9.96 -27.71 48.93
N THR A 806 9.78 -26.40 49.09
CA THR A 806 9.29 -25.79 50.34
C THR A 806 8.00 -25.03 50.08
N LEU A 807 6.95 -25.33 50.84
CA LEU A 807 5.76 -24.47 50.96
C LEU A 807 6.09 -23.39 51.99
N ASN A 808 5.99 -22.11 51.67
CA ASN A 808 6.29 -21.05 52.64
C ASN A 808 5.13 -20.82 53.62
N LYS A 809 5.24 -19.79 54.47
CA LYS A 809 4.24 -19.45 55.51
C LYS A 809 2.87 -19.06 55.01
N THR A 810 2.75 -18.47 53.82
CA THR A 810 1.47 -18.08 53.22
C THR A 810 0.92 -19.17 52.29
N GLY A 811 1.78 -20.08 51.82
CA GLY A 811 1.39 -21.13 50.90
C GLY A 811 0.38 -22.12 51.46
N VAL A 812 -0.52 -22.58 50.58
CA VAL A 812 -1.57 -23.55 50.90
C VAL A 812 -1.58 -24.69 49.89
N VAL A 813 -1.64 -25.93 50.37
CA VAL A 813 -1.97 -27.10 49.55
C VAL A 813 -3.29 -27.68 50.05
N ASN A 814 -4.32 -27.64 49.20
CA ASN A 814 -5.62 -28.24 49.49
C ASN A 814 -5.76 -29.57 48.75
N LEU A 815 -6.12 -30.61 49.50
CA LEU A 815 -6.36 -31.96 49.01
C LEU A 815 -7.88 -32.19 48.98
N ASN A 816 -8.49 -31.89 47.84
CA ASN A 816 -9.94 -31.88 47.69
C ASN A 816 -10.41 -33.23 47.10
N TRP A 817 -11.01 -34.08 47.93
CA TRP A 817 -11.51 -35.37 47.48
C TRP A 817 -12.94 -35.27 46.95
N VAL A 818 -13.09 -35.23 45.62
CA VAL A 818 -14.36 -34.88 44.92
C VAL A 818 -14.88 -35.99 43.98
N ASP A 819 -14.50 -37.25 44.22
CA ASP A 819 -14.58 -38.41 43.31
C ASP A 819 -13.43 -38.45 42.26
N HIS A 820 -13.00 -39.66 41.83
CA HIS A 820 -11.84 -39.97 40.95
C HIS A 820 -10.49 -40.40 41.59
N GLY A 821 -10.51 -40.94 42.81
CA GLY A 821 -9.30 -41.38 43.52
C GLY A 821 -8.79 -40.32 44.50
N LEU A 822 -7.73 -40.63 45.26
CA LEU A 822 -7.22 -39.68 46.26
C LEU A 822 -6.39 -38.59 45.58
N PRO A 823 -6.59 -37.31 45.93
CA PRO A 823 -5.61 -36.26 45.65
C PRO A 823 -4.22 -36.73 46.07
N THR A 824 -3.27 -36.75 45.13
CA THR A 824 -1.95 -37.37 45.36
C THR A 824 -0.83 -36.36 45.17
N VAL A 825 0.11 -36.30 46.11
CA VAL A 825 1.37 -35.56 46.00
C VAL A 825 2.54 -36.56 45.96
N ARG A 826 3.47 -36.42 45.01
CA ARG A 826 4.58 -37.37 44.84
C ARG A 826 5.89 -36.71 44.44
N GLY A 827 6.99 -37.45 44.59
CA GLY A 827 8.34 -37.06 44.14
C GLY A 827 9.26 -36.62 45.27
N ALA A 828 9.89 -35.45 45.11
CA ALA A 828 10.88 -34.89 46.05
C ALA A 828 10.25 -34.50 47.39
N LYS A 829 11.09 -34.39 48.42
CA LYS A 829 10.65 -34.10 49.79
C LYS A 829 9.94 -32.75 49.87
N LEU A 830 8.74 -32.72 50.47
CA LEU A 830 8.03 -31.47 50.78
C LEU A 830 8.43 -31.01 52.19
N VAL A 831 8.87 -29.76 52.30
CA VAL A 831 9.00 -29.06 53.59
C VAL A 831 7.83 -28.10 53.72
N ASN A 832 6.86 -28.44 54.55
CA ASN A 832 5.69 -27.62 54.80
C ASN A 832 5.98 -26.54 55.87
N ARG A 833 6.05 -25.27 55.48
CA ARG A 833 6.04 -24.12 56.40
C ARG A 833 4.74 -23.32 56.35
N GLY A 834 3.75 -23.78 55.59
CA GLY A 834 2.45 -23.14 55.38
C GLY A 834 1.30 -24.00 55.91
N ARG A 835 0.26 -24.19 55.09
CA ARG A 835 -0.90 -25.00 55.43
C ARG A 835 -1.14 -26.10 54.40
N VAL A 836 -1.16 -27.35 54.86
CA VAL A 836 -1.71 -28.48 54.10
C VAL A 836 -3.07 -28.80 54.69
N SER A 837 -4.11 -28.93 53.87
CA SER A 837 -5.47 -29.16 54.35
C SER A 837 -6.23 -30.15 53.46
N GLY A 838 -7.03 -31.04 54.06
CA GLY A 838 -8.01 -31.85 53.35
C GLY A 838 -7.80 -33.35 53.44
N THR A 839 -8.26 -34.07 52.42
CA THR A 839 -8.18 -35.54 52.33
C THR A 839 -7.37 -35.98 51.12
N GLY A 840 -6.29 -36.75 51.33
CA GLY A 840 -5.43 -37.18 50.22
C GLY A 840 -4.25 -38.06 50.63
N GLU A 841 -3.29 -38.20 49.72
CA GLU A 841 -2.13 -39.07 49.88
C GLU A 841 -0.81 -38.34 49.54
N PHE A 842 0.19 -38.49 50.41
CA PHE A 842 1.57 -38.11 50.15
C PHE A 842 2.42 -39.36 49.91
N LEU A 843 2.98 -39.48 48.71
CA LEU A 843 3.94 -40.51 48.31
C LEU A 843 5.40 -40.07 48.49
N ASN A 844 5.63 -38.78 48.72
CA ASN A 844 6.95 -38.18 48.96
C ASN A 844 7.24 -38.02 50.47
N PRO A 845 8.52 -37.91 50.87
CA PRO A 845 8.85 -37.54 52.24
C PRO A 845 8.26 -36.16 52.60
N LEU A 846 7.74 -36.01 53.81
CA LEU A 846 7.08 -34.78 54.26
C LEU A 846 7.62 -34.34 55.63
N ASP A 847 8.20 -33.14 55.69
CA ASP A 847 8.48 -32.46 56.96
C ASP A 847 7.42 -31.40 57.21
N ASN A 848 6.73 -31.46 58.34
CA ASN A 848 5.79 -30.44 58.76
C ASN A 848 6.40 -29.50 59.82
N LEU A 849 6.56 -28.24 59.43
CA LEU A 849 7.03 -27.13 60.26
C LEU A 849 5.91 -26.10 60.51
N ALA A 850 4.69 -26.38 60.06
CA ALA A 850 3.54 -25.50 60.22
C ALA A 850 2.25 -26.34 60.31
N ALA A 851 1.17 -25.95 59.63
CA ALA A 851 -0.13 -26.57 59.82
C ALA A 851 -0.39 -27.73 58.84
N ILE A 852 -0.82 -28.86 59.38
CA ILE A 852 -1.57 -29.89 58.66
C ILE A 852 -2.96 -30.00 59.30
N GLU A 853 -4.00 -29.81 58.50
CA GLU A 853 -5.41 -29.99 58.88
C GLU A 853 -5.99 -31.17 58.12
N VAL A 854 -6.27 -32.25 58.84
CA VAL A 854 -6.91 -33.41 58.25
C VAL A 854 -8.37 -33.06 57.95
N GLY A 855 -8.89 -33.46 56.78
CA GLY A 855 -10.31 -33.31 56.45
C GLY A 855 -10.81 -31.93 56.01
N HIS A 856 -10.00 -30.87 56.15
CA HIS A 856 -10.41 -29.45 56.11
C HIS A 856 -11.09 -28.99 57.39
N ALA A 857 -11.01 -27.69 57.69
CA ALA A 857 -11.65 -27.12 58.86
C ALA A 857 -13.19 -27.30 58.81
N GLY A 858 -13.75 -27.99 59.80
CA GLY A 858 -15.17 -28.29 59.91
C GLY A 858 -15.62 -29.57 59.17
N GLU A 859 -14.70 -30.35 58.62
CA GLU A 859 -14.98 -31.51 57.77
C GLU A 859 -14.13 -32.72 58.23
N ILE A 860 -14.73 -33.91 58.25
CA ILE A 860 -14.00 -35.13 58.62
C ILE A 860 -13.28 -35.69 57.39
N GLY A 861 -12.01 -36.07 57.56
CA GLY A 861 -11.25 -36.70 56.49
C GLY A 861 -10.06 -37.54 56.92
N PHE A 862 -9.15 -37.78 55.97
CA PHE A 862 -7.95 -38.56 56.25
C PHE A 862 -6.77 -38.20 55.35
N ILE A 863 -5.56 -38.35 55.87
CA ILE A 863 -4.32 -38.19 55.09
C ILE A 863 -3.54 -39.49 55.15
N ARG A 864 -3.21 -40.06 53.98
CA ARG A 864 -2.29 -41.19 53.87
C ARG A 864 -0.86 -40.70 53.65
N LEU A 865 0.06 -41.16 54.48
CA LEU A 865 1.50 -40.88 54.43
C LEU A 865 2.24 -42.15 54.02
N SER A 866 2.52 -42.28 52.74
CA SER A 866 3.14 -43.48 52.16
C SER A 866 4.68 -43.41 52.17
N ASN A 867 5.26 -42.41 52.82
CA ASN A 867 6.69 -42.19 52.95
C ASN A 867 7.05 -41.62 54.34
N VAL A 868 8.34 -41.42 54.60
CA VAL A 868 8.82 -40.88 55.88
C VAL A 868 8.17 -39.53 56.16
N PHE A 869 7.60 -39.38 57.36
CA PHE A 869 6.97 -38.15 57.82
C PHE A 869 7.63 -37.66 59.11
N THR A 870 7.94 -36.37 59.15
CA THR A 870 8.50 -35.70 60.34
C THR A 870 7.64 -34.51 60.70
N GLN A 871 6.92 -34.60 61.82
CA GLN A 871 6.36 -33.46 62.52
C GLN A 871 7.46 -32.82 63.37
N THR A 872 7.79 -31.57 63.10
CA THR A 872 8.80 -30.82 63.87
C THR A 872 8.20 -30.12 65.08
N ASP A 873 9.04 -29.50 65.91
CA ASP A 873 8.64 -28.72 67.08
C ASP A 873 7.82 -27.45 66.73
N GLU A 874 8.00 -26.93 65.51
CA GLU A 874 7.19 -25.84 64.95
C GLU A 874 5.85 -26.31 64.38
N GLY A 875 5.72 -27.61 64.08
CA GLY A 875 4.55 -28.19 63.42
C GLY A 875 3.30 -28.25 64.31
N LEU A 876 2.14 -28.05 63.69
CA LEU A 876 0.80 -28.26 64.23
C LEU A 876 0.07 -29.30 63.38
N MET A 877 -0.47 -30.33 64.01
CA MET A 877 -1.43 -31.25 63.38
C MET A 877 -2.80 -31.09 64.04
N ALA A 878 -3.78 -30.72 63.24
CA ALA A 878 -5.17 -30.53 63.65
C ALA A 878 -6.02 -31.73 63.24
N PHE A 879 -6.81 -32.22 64.20
CA PHE A 879 -7.79 -33.29 64.03
C PHE A 879 -9.15 -32.86 64.59
N GLU A 880 -10.21 -33.32 63.94
CA GLU A 880 -11.60 -33.02 64.27
C GLU A 880 -12.34 -34.31 64.60
N LEU A 881 -13.18 -34.28 65.65
CA LEU A 881 -13.96 -35.43 66.11
C LEU A 881 -15.46 -35.11 66.09
N ALA A 882 -16.25 -35.92 65.39
CA ALA A 882 -17.72 -35.86 65.34
C ALA A 882 -18.40 -37.16 65.80
N GLY A 883 -17.64 -38.26 65.94
CA GLY A 883 -18.07 -39.58 66.37
C GLY A 883 -16.88 -40.54 66.48
N LEU A 884 -17.12 -41.85 66.49
CA LEU A 884 -16.11 -42.87 66.83
C LEU A 884 -15.52 -43.61 65.62
N ALA A 885 -16.20 -43.55 64.47
CA ALA A 885 -15.73 -44.20 63.26
C ALA A 885 -14.61 -43.39 62.58
N PRO A 886 -13.40 -43.95 62.41
CA PRO A 886 -12.31 -43.23 61.74
C PRO A 886 -12.68 -42.91 60.30
N THR A 887 -12.07 -41.85 59.76
CA THR A 887 -12.20 -41.32 58.38
C THR A 887 -13.60 -40.86 57.97
N THR A 888 -14.63 -41.12 58.78
CA THR A 888 -16.04 -40.84 58.47
C THR A 888 -16.75 -40.08 59.57
N GLU A 889 -16.35 -40.29 60.83
CA GLU A 889 -16.83 -39.53 61.98
C GLU A 889 -15.70 -38.84 62.76
N HIS A 890 -14.44 -39.20 62.53
CA HIS A 890 -13.29 -38.44 63.05
C HIS A 890 -12.08 -38.52 62.12
N ASP A 891 -11.21 -37.50 62.21
CA ASP A 891 -10.02 -37.39 61.39
C ASP A 891 -8.98 -38.47 61.67
N GLN A 892 -8.30 -38.94 60.63
CA GLN A 892 -7.25 -39.94 60.77
C GLN A 892 -6.08 -39.71 59.82
N ILE A 893 -4.86 -39.90 60.34
CA ILE A 893 -3.66 -40.13 59.53
C ILE A 893 -3.36 -41.62 59.47
N ASP A 894 -3.16 -42.13 58.25
CA ASP A 894 -2.73 -43.50 57.96
C ASP A 894 -1.29 -43.45 57.43
N HIS A 895 -0.35 -44.21 57.99
CA HIS A 895 1.05 -44.19 57.54
C HIS A 895 1.64 -45.58 57.28
N SER A 896 2.44 -45.70 56.22
CA SER A 896 3.11 -46.96 55.86
C SER A 896 4.63 -46.94 56.04
N GLN A 897 5.18 -45.79 56.48
CA GLN A 897 6.61 -45.60 56.77
C GLN A 897 6.80 -44.91 58.13
N SER A 898 8.06 -44.78 58.57
CA SER A 898 8.38 -44.21 59.87
C SER A 898 7.87 -42.77 60.03
N VAL A 899 7.30 -42.50 61.20
CA VAL A 899 6.76 -41.20 61.62
C VAL A 899 7.54 -40.69 62.82
N LEU A 900 7.99 -39.44 62.79
CA LEU A 900 8.51 -38.72 63.97
C LEU A 900 7.51 -37.65 64.40
N LEU A 901 7.10 -37.66 65.67
CA LEU A 901 6.15 -36.72 66.26
C LEU A 901 6.84 -35.75 67.24
N ASP A 902 6.57 -34.47 67.07
CA ASP A 902 6.91 -33.37 67.98
C ASP A 902 5.83 -32.26 67.85
N GLY A 903 6.09 -31.07 68.39
CA GLY A 903 5.25 -29.89 68.17
C GLY A 903 3.87 -29.99 68.81
N THR A 904 2.85 -29.47 68.14
CA THR A 904 1.49 -29.31 68.68
C THR A 904 0.50 -30.29 68.06
N LEU A 905 -0.22 -31.01 68.91
CA LEU A 905 -1.47 -31.68 68.57
C LEU A 905 -2.64 -30.75 68.91
N HIS A 906 -3.45 -30.42 67.92
CA HIS A 906 -4.70 -29.68 68.09
C HIS A 906 -5.89 -30.59 67.80
N VAL A 907 -6.87 -30.63 68.71
CA VAL A 907 -8.06 -31.46 68.54
C VAL A 907 -9.30 -30.61 68.80
N SER A 908 -10.27 -30.67 67.88
CA SER A 908 -11.55 -29.97 67.98
C SER A 908 -12.73 -30.96 67.96
N LEU A 909 -13.90 -30.53 68.45
CA LEU A 909 -15.14 -31.32 68.39
C LEU A 909 -16.12 -30.65 67.43
N LEU A 910 -16.66 -31.40 66.47
CA LEU A 910 -17.62 -30.90 65.49
C LEU A 910 -19.07 -31.17 65.91
N GLY A 911 -20.01 -30.39 65.37
CA GLY A 911 -21.45 -30.68 65.43
C GLY A 911 -22.04 -30.77 66.85
N GLY A 912 -21.35 -30.27 67.87
CA GLY A 912 -21.75 -30.41 69.27
C GLY A 912 -21.48 -31.78 69.88
N PHE A 913 -20.64 -32.61 69.24
CA PHE A 913 -20.23 -33.92 69.73
C PHE A 913 -19.70 -33.85 71.17
N GLN A 914 -20.14 -34.79 72.01
CA GLN A 914 -19.75 -34.90 73.42
C GLN A 914 -19.22 -36.31 73.66
N PRO A 915 -17.90 -36.51 73.70
CA PRO A 915 -17.29 -37.80 74.00
C PRO A 915 -17.76 -38.35 75.35
N THR A 916 -17.96 -39.66 75.43
CA THR A 916 -18.31 -40.36 76.66
C THR A 916 -17.07 -41.02 77.28
N PRO A 917 -16.94 -41.05 78.63
CA PRO A 917 -15.78 -41.66 79.26
C PRO A 917 -15.59 -43.11 78.83
N GLY A 918 -14.44 -43.42 78.24
CA GLY A 918 -14.13 -44.72 77.65
C GLY A 918 -14.03 -44.71 76.12
N ASP A 919 -14.54 -43.67 75.46
CA ASP A 919 -14.40 -43.48 74.02
C ASP A 919 -12.93 -43.34 73.62
N VAL A 920 -12.56 -43.98 72.52
CA VAL A 920 -11.21 -44.01 71.98
C VAL A 920 -11.25 -43.62 70.51
N PHE A 921 -10.47 -42.61 70.15
CA PHE A 921 -10.34 -42.09 68.78
C PHE A 921 -8.92 -42.38 68.30
N ARG A 922 -8.78 -43.28 67.35
CA ARG A 922 -7.50 -43.56 66.69
C ARG A 922 -7.23 -42.50 65.62
N ILE A 923 -6.48 -41.48 65.98
CA ILE A 923 -6.16 -40.33 65.11
C ILE A 923 -4.93 -40.58 64.23
N ILE A 924 -4.02 -41.46 64.65
CA ILE A 924 -2.91 -41.93 63.81
C ILE A 924 -2.90 -43.45 63.86
N THR A 925 -2.78 -44.09 62.70
CA THR A 925 -2.62 -45.54 62.55
C THR A 925 -1.53 -45.82 61.52
N GLY A 926 -0.80 -46.93 61.66
CA GLY A 926 0.17 -47.32 60.65
C GLY A 926 0.51 -48.80 60.64
N ASP A 927 1.33 -49.17 59.66
CA ASP A 927 1.78 -50.54 59.43
C ASP A 927 2.69 -51.04 60.55
N ILE A 928 2.67 -52.36 60.79
CA ILE A 928 3.50 -53.01 61.83
C ILE A 928 5.02 -52.85 61.60
N ASP A 929 5.43 -52.47 60.39
CA ASP A 929 6.83 -52.22 60.04
C ASP A 929 7.18 -50.72 60.00
N ALA A 930 6.22 -49.85 60.33
CA ALA A 930 6.32 -48.40 60.28
C ALA A 930 6.23 -47.81 61.69
N PRO A 931 7.32 -47.74 62.48
CA PRO A 931 7.24 -47.27 63.85
C PRO A 931 6.95 -45.77 63.94
N ILE A 932 6.15 -45.39 64.93
CA ILE A 932 6.01 -44.01 65.42
C ILE A 932 7.08 -43.75 66.49
N ALA A 933 7.88 -42.71 66.29
CA ALA A 933 8.86 -42.20 67.24
C ALA A 933 8.45 -40.80 67.74
N GLY A 934 8.86 -40.45 68.95
CA GLY A 934 8.52 -39.15 69.56
C GLY A 934 7.08 -39.07 70.08
N THR A 935 6.69 -37.88 70.54
CA THR A 935 5.35 -37.55 71.06
C THR A 935 5.10 -36.07 70.84
N PHE A 936 3.84 -35.64 70.69
CA PHE A 936 3.51 -34.22 70.69
C PHE A 936 3.94 -33.54 71.99
N ALA A 937 4.72 -32.47 71.87
CA ALA A 937 5.19 -31.66 72.99
C ALA A 937 4.05 -30.85 73.62
N THR A 938 3.18 -30.27 72.77
CA THR A 938 2.02 -29.48 73.17
C THR A 938 0.73 -30.18 72.75
N LYS A 939 -0.28 -30.17 73.63
CA LYS A 939 -1.58 -30.83 73.41
C LYS A 939 -2.69 -29.83 73.66
N GLU A 940 -3.32 -29.38 72.61
CA GLU A 940 -4.50 -28.52 72.63
C GLU A 940 -5.73 -29.40 72.45
N LEU A 941 -6.26 -29.90 73.56
CA LEU A 941 -7.38 -30.85 73.57
C LEU A 941 -8.70 -30.13 73.95
N PRO A 942 -9.86 -30.62 73.47
CA PRO A 942 -11.15 -30.08 73.85
C PRO A 942 -11.40 -30.13 75.36
N PRO A 943 -12.37 -29.36 75.89
CA PRO A 943 -12.77 -29.44 77.29
C PRO A 943 -13.05 -30.88 77.76
N GLY A 944 -12.61 -31.19 78.98
CA GLY A 944 -12.72 -32.52 79.58
C GLY A 944 -11.36 -33.11 79.92
N GLN A 945 -11.32 -34.39 80.30
CA GLN A 945 -10.06 -35.08 80.60
C GLN A 945 -9.76 -36.09 79.50
N TRP A 946 -8.55 -36.01 78.96
CA TRP A 946 -8.10 -36.80 77.82
C TRP A 946 -6.74 -37.44 78.11
N ASP A 947 -6.62 -38.72 77.78
CA ASP A 947 -5.33 -39.41 77.72
C ASP A 947 -4.91 -39.53 76.25
N VAL A 948 -3.66 -39.17 75.94
CA VAL A 948 -3.05 -39.42 74.63
C VAL A 948 -2.14 -40.64 74.76
N ILE A 949 -2.53 -41.74 74.13
CA ILE A 949 -1.86 -43.03 74.21
C ILE A 949 -1.04 -43.21 72.94
N TYR A 950 0.29 -43.30 73.11
CA TYR A 950 1.22 -43.56 72.02
C TYR A 950 1.57 -45.06 72.00
N GLY A 951 1.15 -45.73 70.93
CA GLY A 951 1.62 -47.06 70.58
C GLY A 951 2.74 -47.01 69.54
N PRO A 952 3.41 -48.14 69.26
CA PRO A 952 4.43 -48.20 68.22
C PRO A 952 3.89 -47.91 66.82
N TYR A 953 2.58 -48.07 66.59
CA TYR A 953 1.92 -47.93 65.27
C TYR A 953 0.59 -47.18 65.34
N PHE A 954 0.31 -46.51 66.46
CA PHE A 954 -0.94 -45.75 66.61
C PHE A 954 -0.81 -44.62 67.63
N VAL A 955 -1.66 -43.61 67.47
CA VAL A 955 -1.94 -42.60 68.50
C VAL A 955 -3.44 -42.59 68.75
N ASP A 956 -3.83 -42.95 69.97
CA ASP A 956 -5.22 -43.01 70.42
C ASP A 956 -5.49 -41.86 71.40
N LEU A 957 -6.57 -41.10 71.17
CA LEU A 957 -7.14 -40.18 72.15
C LEU A 957 -8.21 -40.92 72.94
N ARG A 958 -8.08 -40.95 74.26
CA ARG A 958 -9.09 -41.56 75.13
C ARG A 958 -9.74 -40.50 76.00
N TYR A 959 -11.07 -40.38 75.91
CA TYR A 959 -11.81 -39.53 76.82
C TYR A 959 -11.99 -40.26 78.17
N VAL A 960 -11.58 -39.64 79.27
CA VAL A 960 -11.61 -40.26 80.60
C VAL A 960 -12.53 -39.50 81.54
N ALA A 961 -13.12 -40.21 82.49
CA ALA A 961 -13.96 -39.60 83.51
C ALA A 961 -13.10 -38.66 84.35
N VAL A 962 -13.52 -37.40 84.47
CA VAL A 962 -12.95 -36.48 85.47
C VAL A 962 -13.16 -37.13 86.84
N PRO A 963 -12.11 -37.40 87.65
CA PRO A 963 -12.31 -37.82 89.02
C PRO A 963 -13.14 -36.73 89.69
N GLU A 964 -14.36 -37.07 90.13
CA GLU A 964 -15.17 -36.13 90.89
C GLU A 964 -14.28 -35.57 92.02
N PRO A 965 -14.07 -34.24 92.12
CA PRO A 965 -13.35 -33.68 93.25
C PRO A 965 -14.11 -34.14 94.49
N GLY A 966 -13.47 -35.00 95.30
CA GLY A 966 -14.16 -35.76 96.32
C GLY A 966 -15.16 -34.90 97.09
N THR A 967 -16.44 -35.24 96.97
CA THR A 967 -17.59 -34.71 97.72
C THR A 967 -17.42 -34.84 99.26
N ILE A 968 -16.28 -35.36 99.72
CA ILE A 968 -15.84 -35.42 101.11
C ILE A 968 -15.38 -34.03 101.64
N ALA A 969 -14.96 -33.08 100.80
CA ALA A 969 -14.53 -31.75 101.28
C ALA A 969 -15.68 -30.77 101.59
N LEU A 970 -16.88 -30.98 101.02
CA LEU A 970 -18.04 -30.08 101.23
C LEU A 970 -19.03 -30.59 102.30
N VAL A 971 -18.82 -31.78 102.86
CA VAL A 971 -19.59 -32.31 104.02
C VAL A 971 -18.89 -32.04 105.37
N VAL A 972 -17.64 -31.56 105.39
CA VAL A 972 -16.90 -31.27 106.64
C VAL A 972 -16.88 -29.78 107.04
N ALA A 973 -17.37 -28.86 106.19
CA ALA A 973 -17.40 -27.42 106.50
C ALA A 973 -18.79 -26.86 106.90
N ALA A 974 -19.82 -27.70 107.04
CA ALA A 974 -21.17 -27.31 107.44
C ALA A 974 -21.64 -28.07 108.69
N LEU A 975 -21.04 -27.75 109.85
CA LEU A 975 -21.51 -27.90 111.25
C LEU A 975 -20.28 -27.65 112.16
N PRO A 976 -20.13 -26.54 112.95
CA PRO A 976 -21.17 -26.02 113.86
C PRO A 976 -21.10 -24.49 114.15
N ALA A 977 -22.14 -23.70 113.82
CA ALA A 977 -22.34 -22.39 114.45
C ALA A 977 -23.78 -21.84 114.35
N VAL A 978 -24.81 -22.62 114.71
CA VAL A 978 -26.10 -22.04 115.12
C VAL A 978 -26.62 -22.79 116.37
N PHE A 979 -25.97 -22.53 117.50
CA PHE A 979 -26.65 -22.49 118.80
C PHE A 979 -26.15 -21.28 119.58
N ALA A 980 -27.03 -20.28 119.65
CA ALA A 980 -27.19 -19.27 120.71
C ALA A 980 -26.05 -18.23 120.90
N ARG A 981 -26.31 -16.94 121.13
CA ARG A 981 -27.41 -16.40 121.94
C ARG A 981 -27.53 -14.87 121.81
N ALA A 982 -28.75 -14.40 121.55
CA ALA A 982 -29.43 -13.27 122.17
C ALA A 982 -28.85 -11.82 122.14
N ILE A 983 -29.64 -10.95 121.48
CA ILE A 983 -30.22 -9.69 121.99
C ILE A 983 -29.34 -8.40 122.03
N LYS A 984 -29.90 -7.40 121.34
CA LYS A 984 -29.92 -5.92 121.54
C LYS A 984 -28.75 -5.05 121.05
N ARG A 985 -29.18 -4.13 120.15
CA ARG A 985 -29.27 -2.65 120.31
C ARG A 985 -28.49 -1.84 119.27
N ARG A 986 -29.29 -1.05 118.53
CA ARG A 986 -29.11 0.35 118.09
C ARG A 986 -27.96 0.68 117.12
N ARG A 987 -28.38 1.00 115.88
CA ARG A 987 -28.03 2.18 115.03
C ARG A 987 -27.21 3.27 115.78
N PRO A 988 -26.35 4.07 115.09
CA PRO A 988 -26.79 4.83 113.90
C PRO A 988 -25.73 5.34 112.89
N VAL A 989 -26.27 6.01 111.85
CA VAL A 989 -25.70 7.07 110.96
C VAL A 989 -24.51 6.70 110.06
N GLY A 990 -24.49 6.97 108.76
CA GLY A 990 -25.40 7.69 107.87
C GLY A 990 -24.60 8.42 106.76
N HIS A 991 -25.20 8.45 105.56
CA HIS A 991 -24.99 9.41 104.44
C HIS A 991 -23.57 9.54 103.84
N ALA A 992 -23.37 9.83 102.55
CA ALA A 992 -24.12 10.57 101.53
C ALA A 992 -23.63 10.13 100.12
N LEU A 993 -24.49 9.83 99.14
CA LEU A 993 -24.99 10.71 98.05
C LEU A 993 -23.90 11.03 96.99
N ARG A 994 -24.00 10.50 95.77
CA ARG A 994 -24.77 10.96 94.57
C ARG A 994 -23.87 11.74 93.59
N ALA A 995 -23.84 11.32 92.33
CA ALA A 995 -24.66 11.88 91.25
C ALA A 995 -24.83 10.81 90.17
#